data_AF-A0A9N7VGV6-F1
#
_entry.id   AF-A0A9N7VGV6-F1
#
_cell.length_a   1.000
_cell.length_b   1.000
_cell.length_c   1.000
_cell.angle_alpha   90.00
_cell.angle_beta   90.00
_cell.angle_gamma   90.00
#
_symmetry.space_group_name_H-M   'P 1'
#
loop_
_entity.id
_entity.type
_entity.pdbx_description
1 polymer ?
#
loop_
_entity_poly.entity_id
_entity_poly.type
_entity_poly.pdbx_seq_one_letter_code
_entity_poly.pdbx_strand_id
1 'polypeptide(L)'
;MGGAALDMGGGGVKAPDGGWGWAVLAGCFVITGFSYAFPKAISVFFKELTREFGVGYSDTAWISSILLAMLYGTGPLCSVLVNRFGCRPVMMVGGIFASLGMILASFSTSIMHIYLSTGVITGLGLALNFQPSLIMLNRYFSEKRPLANGLSAAGSPVALCCLSPLGQVLQYKYGWRGGFLILGGLLLNCCVCAALMKPLVAPKGLQVNGKAQDEEEGAEGVEKKKPKAKLLDFSVFKNTGFVIYTVAASIMVLGLFVPPVFIVSYAKELGNEDTKSALLLSILGFIDIFARPTCGVIAGLKWVRPHCVYLFSFAMLFNGITDLIGSQAKDYTTLVVFCIFFGLSYGMVGALQFEVLMAIVGTEKFSSAIGLVLLMEAVAVLVGPPGAGRLLDATKNYMYIFLLAGSEVVLSAVVLGTCTYFCVGKNKSSAPAHSLEDGTVMCDAKTEFNDEEEKGAREEREMETMKTAERELKEEEEEEDEKLEGVGPGSATVDSQEVEKFLKEPHHKVDTVVTPETCLDTVTSAVMAKLQGFEFWSKTLKEARFVVAPMVDQSELAWRLLSRRHGAQLCYTPMLHAQVFVRDTNYRRDNLYSEVCEEDRPLITQFCANDPEVFIQAALLAQDHCDAIDLNLGCPQMIAKRGHYGVFLQDEWVLLEKIIRLANEKLSVPITCKIRVFNEMEKTVSYAQMLEKAGCQLLTIHGRTKDQKGPMTGIASWEHIKAVRKAVNIPVFANGNIQHLSDVEHCIQETGVQGVMSAEGNLHNPALFEGHSPPVWEMAEEYLELVKQYPPCTLSYVRAHLFKLWHHTLQIHQDLREELAKVKNLESLADVSRKLRLRCQEEIAKGKDVEEKESSLPFPHWICQPYVRPVPKEPDANGNSQGSEVKKTVCHKRALEDSDGSADTLSKNKQKKKSRNPKKNFSPEQKPKYIKCEQCGNPKGNKCVFNLCRGCCKKKAYKEVADCPSHGLRFKTKAEKLKADENNGKDASETERSCSSPQPVPKPSTELQEQSQAHLPL
;
A
#
# COMPACT_ATOMS: atom_id res chain seq x y z
N MET A 1 4.60 -6.61 -16.88
CA MET A 1 3.50 -7.59 -16.86
C MET A 1 2.60 -7.30 -15.67
N GLY A 2 1.33 -7.70 -15.78
CA GLY A 2 0.14 -7.32 -15.01
C GLY A 2 0.30 -6.78 -13.58
N GLY A 3 -0.17 -5.56 -13.37
CA GLY A 3 -0.41 -4.95 -12.06
C GLY A 3 -1.89 -4.71 -11.86
N ALA A 4 -2.72 -5.75 -11.84
CA ALA A 4 -4.03 -5.61 -11.21
C ALA A 4 -3.87 -5.94 -9.73
N ALA A 5 -4.10 -4.95 -8.87
CA ALA A 5 -4.01 -5.02 -7.40
C ALA A 5 -2.66 -5.50 -6.86
N LEU A 6 -1.74 -4.55 -6.66
CA LEU A 6 -0.78 -4.67 -5.56
C LEU A 6 -1.55 -4.59 -4.25
N ASP A 7 -2.11 -5.72 -3.84
CA ASP A 7 -2.23 -6.03 -2.42
C ASP A 7 -0.79 -6.12 -1.88
N MET A 8 -0.22 -4.97 -1.51
CA MET A 8 0.91 -4.91 -0.58
C MET A 8 0.38 -5.42 0.76
N GLY A 9 0.21 -6.75 0.85
CA GLY A 9 -0.32 -7.43 2.02
C GLY A 9 0.47 -6.99 3.26
N GLY A 10 -0.15 -6.69 4.40
CA GLY A 10 -1.36 -7.32 4.91
C GLY A 10 -1.06 -8.68 5.58
N GLY A 11 0.10 -9.27 5.33
CA GLY A 11 0.58 -10.47 6.01
C GLY A 11 2.07 -10.32 6.27
N GLY A 12 2.47 -10.28 7.54
CA GLY A 12 3.87 -10.27 7.97
C GLY A 12 4.58 -11.60 7.72
N VAL A 13 4.64 -12.04 6.46
CA VAL A 13 5.43 -13.18 6.01
C VAL A 13 6.43 -12.67 4.98
N LYS A 14 7.71 -12.67 5.33
CA LYS A 14 8.81 -12.32 4.42
C LYS A 14 8.73 -13.21 3.17
N ALA A 15 8.91 -12.61 1.98
CA ALA A 15 8.99 -13.38 0.75
C ALA A 15 10.17 -14.36 0.88
N PRO A 16 9.97 -15.67 0.62
CA PRO A 16 11.01 -16.66 0.82
C PRO A 16 12.17 -16.56 -0.20
N ASP A 17 11.97 -15.90 -1.35
CA ASP A 17 12.98 -15.71 -2.42
C ASP A 17 13.72 -17.01 -2.82
N GLY A 18 13.02 -18.14 -2.68
CA GLY A 18 13.52 -19.50 -2.85
C GLY A 18 12.54 -20.58 -2.34
N GLY A 19 13.02 -21.82 -2.18
CA GLY A 19 12.23 -22.94 -1.67
C GLY A 19 10.97 -23.22 -2.50
N TRP A 20 9.80 -23.25 -1.86
CA TRP A 20 8.51 -23.45 -2.53
C TRP A 20 8.17 -22.35 -3.56
N GLY A 21 8.85 -21.20 -3.51
CA GLY A 21 8.75 -20.17 -4.54
C GLY A 21 9.07 -20.68 -5.95
N TRP A 22 10.00 -21.63 -6.08
CA TRP A 22 10.31 -22.24 -7.38
C TRP A 22 9.19 -23.15 -7.90
N ALA A 23 8.47 -23.84 -7.01
CA ALA A 23 7.28 -24.60 -7.40
C ALA A 23 6.13 -23.66 -7.82
N VAL A 24 5.95 -22.53 -7.12
CA VAL A 24 5.01 -21.47 -7.53
C VAL A 24 5.39 -20.92 -8.90
N LEU A 25 6.67 -20.63 -9.14
CA LEU A 25 7.17 -20.16 -10.44
C LEU A 25 6.92 -21.17 -11.56
N ALA A 26 7.14 -22.47 -11.34
CA ALA A 26 6.81 -23.50 -12.31
C ALA A 26 5.31 -23.53 -12.64
N GLY A 27 4.44 -23.38 -11.64
CA GLY A 27 3.00 -23.24 -11.85
C GLY A 27 2.64 -21.97 -12.66
N CYS A 28 3.27 -20.83 -12.33
CA CYS A 28 3.08 -19.57 -13.05
C CYS A 28 3.56 -19.64 -14.51
N PHE A 29 4.66 -20.36 -14.78
CA PHE A 29 5.19 -20.61 -16.12
C PHE A 29 4.16 -21.32 -16.99
N VAL A 30 3.58 -22.43 -16.51
CA VAL A 30 2.56 -23.20 -17.25
C VAL A 30 1.29 -22.38 -17.46
N ILE A 31 0.83 -21.67 -16.43
CA ILE A 31 -0.37 -20.82 -16.51
C ILE A 31 -0.17 -19.68 -17.51
N THR A 32 0.96 -18.98 -17.45
CA THR A 32 1.30 -17.92 -18.41
C THR A 32 1.39 -18.48 -19.83
N GLY A 33 1.95 -19.69 -19.95
CA GLY A 33 1.96 -20.49 -21.17
C GLY A 33 0.57 -20.64 -21.78
N PHE A 34 -0.34 -21.27 -21.05
CA PHE A 34 -1.71 -21.48 -21.53
C PHE A 34 -2.44 -20.16 -21.79
N SER A 35 -2.35 -19.17 -20.90
CA SER A 35 -3.13 -17.94 -21.06
C SER A 35 -2.77 -17.15 -22.32
N TYR A 36 -1.50 -17.04 -22.69
CA TYR A 36 -1.08 -16.27 -23.88
C TYR A 36 -0.94 -17.09 -25.16
N ALA A 37 -0.54 -18.36 -25.07
CA ALA A 37 -0.31 -19.18 -26.26
C ALA A 37 -1.59 -19.83 -26.80
N PHE A 38 -2.51 -20.20 -25.91
CA PHE A 38 -3.73 -20.93 -26.28
C PHE A 38 -4.64 -20.17 -27.28
N PRO A 39 -4.92 -18.85 -27.12
CA PRO A 39 -5.70 -18.10 -28.12
C PRO A 39 -5.08 -18.11 -29.53
N LYS A 40 -3.75 -18.26 -29.64
CA LYS A 40 -3.06 -18.36 -30.93
C LYS A 40 -3.06 -19.79 -31.44
N ALA A 41 -2.76 -20.76 -30.58
CA ALA A 41 -2.69 -22.17 -30.96
C ALA A 41 -4.05 -22.73 -31.45
N ILE A 42 -5.17 -22.17 -30.97
CA ILE A 42 -6.50 -22.60 -31.43
C ILE A 42 -6.79 -22.24 -32.90
N SER A 43 -6.03 -21.30 -33.48
CA SER A 43 -6.19 -20.93 -34.90
C SER A 43 -5.89 -22.08 -35.86
N VAL A 44 -5.13 -23.09 -35.43
CA VAL A 44 -4.87 -24.32 -36.19
C VAL A 44 -6.17 -25.01 -36.63
N PHE A 45 -7.21 -24.92 -35.80
CA PHE A 45 -8.53 -25.50 -36.05
C PHE A 45 -9.46 -24.63 -36.90
N PHE A 46 -9.12 -23.36 -37.18
CA PHE A 46 -10.04 -22.42 -37.82
C PHE A 46 -10.50 -22.86 -39.20
N LYS A 47 -9.57 -23.34 -40.05
CA LYS A 47 -9.91 -23.83 -41.39
C LYS A 47 -10.94 -24.97 -41.36
N GLU A 48 -10.85 -25.85 -40.36
CA GLU A 48 -11.79 -26.95 -40.17
C GLU A 48 -13.15 -26.47 -39.66
N LEU A 49 -13.16 -25.50 -38.73
CA LEU A 49 -14.40 -24.90 -38.22
C LEU A 49 -15.15 -24.12 -39.31
N THR A 50 -14.44 -23.38 -40.16
CA THR A 50 -15.00 -22.73 -41.35
C THR A 50 -15.70 -23.76 -42.24
N ARG A 51 -15.06 -24.92 -42.48
CA ARG A 51 -15.64 -26.00 -43.30
C ARG A 51 -16.88 -26.62 -42.66
N GLU A 52 -16.83 -26.95 -41.37
CA GLU A 52 -17.92 -27.62 -40.65
C GLU A 52 -19.17 -26.72 -40.53
N PHE A 53 -18.99 -25.45 -40.20
CA PHE A 53 -20.10 -24.53 -39.92
C PHE A 53 -20.49 -23.66 -41.12
N GLY A 54 -19.74 -23.68 -42.22
CA GLY A 54 -20.01 -22.88 -43.41
C GLY A 54 -19.88 -21.37 -43.16
N VAL A 55 -18.95 -20.97 -42.30
CA VAL A 55 -18.77 -19.57 -41.84
C VAL A 55 -17.49 -18.94 -42.40
N GLY A 56 -17.35 -17.62 -42.34
CA GLY A 56 -16.19 -16.89 -42.86
C GLY A 56 -14.94 -16.94 -41.97
N TYR A 57 -13.87 -16.30 -42.44
CA TYR A 57 -12.65 -16.07 -41.69
C TYR A 57 -12.89 -15.09 -40.53
N SER A 58 -13.77 -14.10 -40.71
CA SER A 58 -14.18 -13.16 -39.65
C SER A 58 -14.80 -13.91 -38.47
N ASP A 59 -15.69 -14.88 -38.76
CA ASP A 59 -16.39 -15.65 -37.74
C ASP A 59 -15.44 -16.50 -36.90
N THR A 60 -14.51 -17.22 -37.54
CA THR A 60 -13.54 -18.01 -36.78
C THR A 60 -12.56 -17.13 -35.98
N ALA A 61 -12.19 -15.96 -36.50
CA ALA A 61 -11.32 -15.02 -35.79
C ALA A 61 -11.94 -14.47 -34.49
N TRP A 62 -13.26 -14.28 -34.44
CA TRP A 62 -13.98 -13.89 -33.22
C TRP A 62 -13.69 -14.82 -32.04
N ILE A 63 -13.42 -16.11 -32.28
CA ILE A 63 -13.11 -17.08 -31.21
C ILE A 63 -11.85 -16.64 -30.45
N SER A 64 -10.75 -16.39 -31.17
CA SER A 64 -9.48 -15.97 -30.56
C SER A 64 -9.56 -14.57 -29.95
N SER A 65 -10.28 -13.65 -30.61
CA SER A 65 -10.45 -12.27 -30.15
C SER A 65 -11.29 -12.16 -28.89
N ILE A 66 -12.41 -12.89 -28.79
CA ILE A 66 -13.21 -12.94 -27.56
C ILE A 66 -12.37 -13.53 -26.44
N LEU A 67 -11.64 -14.62 -26.69
CA LEU A 67 -10.80 -15.27 -25.68
C LEU A 67 -9.74 -14.29 -25.13
N LEU A 68 -9.04 -13.56 -26.01
CA LEU A 68 -8.00 -12.62 -25.62
C LEU A 68 -8.57 -11.34 -24.97
N ALA A 69 -9.71 -10.86 -25.45
CA ALA A 69 -10.43 -9.74 -24.83
C ALA A 69 -10.90 -10.09 -23.41
N MET A 70 -11.35 -11.33 -23.18
CA MET A 70 -11.69 -11.80 -21.83
C MET A 70 -10.46 -11.88 -20.92
N LEU A 71 -9.31 -12.31 -21.45
CA LEU A 71 -8.04 -12.34 -20.71
C LEU A 71 -7.63 -10.94 -20.23
N TYR A 72 -7.75 -9.92 -21.08
CA TYR A 72 -7.31 -8.56 -20.75
C TYR A 72 -8.38 -7.74 -20.01
N GLY A 73 -9.64 -7.88 -20.39
CA GLY A 73 -10.75 -7.03 -19.93
C GLY A 73 -11.31 -7.40 -18.55
N THR A 74 -11.02 -8.60 -18.03
CA THR A 74 -11.59 -9.08 -16.75
C THR A 74 -10.69 -8.86 -15.54
N GLY A 75 -9.58 -8.12 -15.68
CA GLY A 75 -8.66 -7.79 -14.58
C GLY A 75 -9.34 -7.20 -13.32
N PRO A 76 -10.27 -6.23 -13.45
CA PRO A 76 -11.04 -5.69 -12.31
C PRO A 76 -11.87 -6.76 -11.58
N LEU A 77 -12.54 -7.64 -12.33
CA LEU A 77 -13.33 -8.74 -11.77
C LEU A 77 -12.43 -9.73 -11.01
N CYS A 78 -11.30 -10.09 -11.60
CA CYS A 78 -10.33 -10.99 -10.99
C CYS A 78 -9.80 -10.45 -9.66
N SER A 79 -9.45 -9.16 -9.62
CA SER A 79 -9.01 -8.48 -8.40
C SER A 79 -10.03 -8.58 -7.25
N VAL A 80 -11.32 -8.34 -7.54
CA VAL A 80 -12.40 -8.47 -6.53
C VAL A 80 -12.50 -9.90 -6.02
N LEU A 81 -12.43 -10.90 -6.91
CA LEU A 81 -12.54 -12.30 -6.54
C LEU A 81 -11.34 -12.76 -5.69
N VAL A 82 -10.12 -12.36 -6.05
CA VAL A 82 -8.91 -12.68 -5.28
C VAL A 82 -8.94 -12.05 -3.90
N ASN A 83 -9.37 -10.79 -3.79
CA ASN A 83 -9.48 -10.11 -2.50
C ASN A 83 -10.51 -10.77 -1.58
N ARG A 84 -11.58 -11.35 -2.14
CA ARG A 84 -12.64 -12.01 -1.37
C ARG A 84 -12.33 -13.47 -1.03
N PHE A 85 -11.75 -14.22 -1.96
CA PHE A 85 -11.61 -15.68 -1.86
C PHE A 85 -10.15 -16.18 -1.83
N GLY A 86 -9.17 -15.30 -2.03
CA GLY A 86 -7.75 -15.63 -2.14
C GLY A 86 -7.36 -16.16 -3.53
N CYS A 87 -6.05 -16.19 -3.85
CA CYS A 87 -5.57 -16.57 -5.18
C CYS A 87 -5.87 -18.03 -5.54
N ARG A 88 -5.61 -18.98 -4.63
CA ARG A 88 -5.71 -20.43 -4.93
C ARG A 88 -7.12 -20.87 -5.33
N PRO A 89 -8.20 -20.58 -4.58
CA PRO A 89 -9.55 -20.98 -4.99
C PRO A 89 -9.99 -20.34 -6.31
N VAL A 90 -9.64 -19.07 -6.53
CA VAL A 90 -9.97 -18.35 -7.78
C VAL A 90 -9.30 -19.01 -8.97
N MET A 91 -8.02 -19.37 -8.86
CA MET A 91 -7.29 -20.06 -9.93
C MET A 91 -7.83 -21.49 -10.14
N MET A 92 -8.21 -22.21 -9.09
CA MET A 92 -8.84 -23.53 -9.24
C MET A 92 -10.16 -23.47 -10.01
N VAL A 93 -11.02 -22.50 -9.68
CA VAL A 93 -12.27 -22.25 -10.43
C VAL A 93 -11.96 -21.82 -11.86
N GLY A 94 -10.95 -20.97 -12.05
CA GLY A 94 -10.48 -20.57 -13.37
C GLY A 94 -10.07 -21.77 -14.23
N GLY A 95 -9.33 -22.73 -13.67
CA GLY A 95 -8.92 -23.94 -14.39
C GLY A 95 -10.10 -24.84 -14.77
N ILE A 96 -11.10 -24.94 -13.89
CA ILE A 96 -12.35 -25.66 -14.19
C ILE A 96 -13.10 -24.96 -15.32
N PHE A 97 -13.21 -23.62 -15.30
CA PHE A 97 -13.86 -22.86 -16.37
C PHE A 97 -13.11 -23.00 -17.70
N ALA A 98 -11.77 -22.91 -17.68
CA ALA A 98 -10.94 -23.11 -18.86
C ALA A 98 -11.16 -24.51 -19.49
N SER A 99 -11.19 -25.54 -18.65
CA SER A 99 -11.46 -26.92 -19.07
C SER A 99 -12.90 -27.11 -19.57
N LEU A 100 -13.88 -26.66 -18.79
CA LEU A 100 -15.31 -26.80 -19.08
C LEU A 100 -15.68 -26.10 -20.38
N GLY A 101 -15.15 -24.90 -20.63
CA GLY A 101 -15.39 -24.18 -21.88
C GLY A 101 -14.96 -25.01 -23.09
N MET A 102 -13.77 -25.60 -23.07
CA MET A 102 -13.30 -26.46 -24.17
C MET A 102 -14.07 -27.78 -24.28
N ILE A 103 -14.44 -28.41 -23.17
CA ILE A 103 -15.26 -29.63 -23.18
C ILE A 103 -16.64 -29.33 -23.76
N LEU A 104 -17.31 -28.24 -23.35
CA LEU A 104 -18.58 -27.83 -23.91
C LEU A 104 -18.47 -27.49 -25.41
N ALA A 105 -17.36 -26.88 -25.82
CA ALA A 105 -17.10 -26.60 -27.23
C ALA A 105 -17.04 -27.88 -28.07
N SER A 106 -16.57 -29.01 -27.54
CA SER A 106 -16.53 -30.29 -28.27
C SER A 106 -17.90 -30.83 -28.66
N PHE A 107 -18.96 -30.41 -27.97
CA PHE A 107 -20.36 -30.78 -28.27
C PHE A 107 -21.12 -29.68 -29.02
N SER A 108 -20.42 -28.65 -29.50
CA SER A 108 -21.07 -27.53 -30.16
C SER A 108 -21.60 -27.90 -31.55
N THR A 109 -22.79 -27.36 -31.82
CA THR A 109 -23.54 -27.51 -33.08
C THR A 109 -23.68 -26.19 -33.84
N SER A 110 -23.18 -25.08 -33.28
CA SER A 110 -23.22 -23.75 -33.87
C SER A 110 -21.97 -22.98 -33.46
N ILE A 111 -21.50 -22.09 -34.35
CA ILE A 111 -20.37 -21.19 -34.08
C ILE A 111 -20.63 -20.30 -32.85
N MET A 112 -21.89 -19.94 -32.58
CA MET A 112 -22.27 -19.15 -31.40
C MET A 112 -22.02 -19.91 -30.09
N HIS A 113 -22.20 -21.24 -30.09
CA HIS A 113 -21.84 -22.06 -28.94
C HIS A 113 -20.33 -22.04 -28.71
N ILE A 114 -19.51 -21.99 -29.77
CA ILE A 114 -18.04 -21.88 -29.67
C ILE A 114 -17.63 -20.50 -29.14
N TYR A 115 -18.28 -19.41 -29.57
CA TYR A 115 -18.03 -18.08 -28.98
C TYR A 115 -18.29 -18.05 -27.48
N LEU A 116 -19.39 -18.64 -27.04
CA LEU A 116 -19.73 -18.67 -25.62
C LEU A 116 -18.78 -19.60 -24.83
N SER A 117 -18.49 -20.79 -25.35
CA SER A 117 -17.72 -21.82 -24.63
C SER A 117 -16.21 -21.60 -24.72
N THR A 118 -15.65 -21.60 -25.92
CA THR A 118 -14.22 -21.34 -26.15
C THR A 118 -13.89 -19.87 -25.96
N GLY A 119 -14.68 -18.93 -26.48
CA GLY A 119 -14.38 -17.50 -26.32
C GLY A 119 -14.55 -17.04 -24.86
N VAL A 120 -15.80 -17.03 -24.39
CA VAL A 120 -16.15 -16.40 -23.09
C VAL A 120 -15.76 -17.26 -21.90
N ILE A 121 -16.21 -18.51 -21.83
CA ILE A 121 -16.00 -19.37 -20.65
C ILE A 121 -14.51 -19.73 -20.50
N THR A 122 -13.87 -20.16 -21.59
CA THR A 122 -12.44 -20.50 -21.53
C THR A 122 -11.58 -19.26 -21.31
N GLY A 123 -11.89 -18.14 -21.99
CA GLY A 123 -11.19 -16.86 -21.79
C GLY A 123 -11.30 -16.33 -20.36
N LEU A 124 -12.48 -16.39 -19.75
CA LEU A 124 -12.66 -16.04 -18.33
C LEU A 124 -11.86 -16.99 -17.42
N GLY A 125 -11.88 -18.30 -17.72
CA GLY A 125 -11.11 -19.29 -16.97
C GLY A 125 -9.60 -19.03 -17.00
N LEU A 126 -9.06 -18.69 -18.17
CA LEU A 126 -7.65 -18.33 -18.36
C LEU A 126 -7.30 -17.00 -17.67
N ALA A 127 -8.22 -16.04 -17.65
CA ALA A 127 -8.03 -14.76 -16.93
C ALA A 127 -7.96 -14.95 -15.41
N LEU A 128 -8.86 -15.78 -14.86
CA LEU A 128 -8.89 -16.13 -13.43
C LEU A 128 -7.68 -16.99 -12.99
N ASN A 129 -6.96 -17.60 -13.94
CA ASN A 129 -5.66 -18.23 -13.66
C ASN A 129 -4.51 -17.23 -13.75
N PHE A 130 -4.44 -16.46 -14.84
CA PHE A 130 -3.31 -15.62 -15.17
C PHE A 130 -3.07 -14.52 -14.14
N GLN A 131 -4.07 -13.69 -13.87
CA GLN A 131 -3.89 -12.53 -13.00
C GLN A 131 -3.45 -12.90 -11.57
N PRO A 132 -4.07 -13.89 -10.89
CA PRO A 132 -3.66 -14.25 -9.54
C PRO A 132 -2.32 -15.00 -9.51
N SER A 133 -1.92 -15.65 -10.60
CA SER A 133 -0.59 -16.28 -10.70
C SER A 133 0.53 -15.22 -10.62
N LEU A 134 0.34 -14.05 -11.25
CA LEU A 134 1.28 -12.92 -11.14
C LEU A 134 1.31 -12.35 -9.71
N ILE A 135 0.15 -12.26 -9.05
CA ILE A 135 0.07 -11.81 -7.65
C ILE A 135 0.85 -12.77 -6.74
N MET A 136 0.67 -14.08 -6.90
CA MET A 136 1.37 -15.09 -6.10
C MET A 136 2.87 -15.09 -6.35
N LEU A 137 3.30 -14.99 -7.61
CA LEU A 137 4.71 -14.91 -7.98
C LEU A 137 5.40 -13.72 -7.29
N ASN A 138 4.78 -12.54 -7.37
CA ASN A 138 5.29 -11.33 -6.74
C ASN A 138 5.25 -11.35 -5.20
N ARG A 139 4.44 -12.22 -4.58
CA ARG A 139 4.44 -12.45 -3.12
C ARG A 139 5.56 -13.39 -2.67
N TYR A 140 5.96 -14.33 -3.53
CA TYR A 140 7.01 -15.30 -3.22
C TYR A 140 8.42 -14.78 -3.49
N PHE A 141 8.56 -13.83 -4.42
CA PHE A 141 9.83 -13.22 -4.79
C PHE A 141 9.80 -11.70 -4.57
N SER A 142 10.74 -11.20 -3.78
CA SER A 142 10.97 -9.78 -3.55
C SER A 142 12.28 -9.32 -4.21
N GLU A 143 13.42 -9.89 -3.81
CA GLU A 143 14.74 -9.58 -4.37
C GLU A 143 14.89 -10.14 -5.80
N LYS A 144 14.40 -11.35 -6.05
CA LYS A 144 14.50 -12.02 -7.37
C LYS A 144 13.28 -11.79 -8.26
N ARG A 145 12.48 -10.75 -7.96
CA ARG A 145 11.21 -10.48 -8.65
C ARG A 145 11.35 -10.26 -10.17
N PRO A 146 12.35 -9.52 -10.70
CA PRO A 146 12.52 -9.36 -12.15
C PRO A 146 12.82 -10.70 -12.85
N LEU A 147 13.71 -11.50 -12.28
CA LEU A 147 14.04 -12.84 -12.77
C LEU A 147 12.82 -13.76 -12.78
N ALA A 148 12.05 -13.78 -11.68
CA ALA A 148 10.86 -14.60 -11.55
C ALA A 148 9.79 -14.25 -12.60
N ASN A 149 9.50 -12.96 -12.78
CA ASN A 149 8.57 -12.50 -13.81
C ASN A 149 9.07 -12.80 -15.23
N GLY A 150 10.36 -12.63 -15.50
CA GLY A 150 10.97 -12.94 -16.79
C GLY A 150 10.89 -14.42 -17.15
N LEU A 151 11.17 -15.32 -16.19
CA LEU A 151 11.04 -16.76 -16.39
C LEU A 151 9.57 -17.17 -16.59
N SER A 152 8.64 -16.67 -15.77
CA SER A 152 7.21 -16.93 -15.95
C SER A 152 6.70 -16.48 -17.31
N ALA A 153 7.15 -15.31 -17.78
CA ALA A 153 6.83 -14.76 -19.10
C ALA A 153 7.26 -15.67 -20.26
N ALA A 154 8.44 -16.29 -20.15
CA ALA A 154 8.98 -17.20 -21.16
C ALA A 154 8.13 -18.48 -21.34
N GLY A 155 7.20 -18.76 -20.42
CA GLY A 155 6.24 -19.85 -20.57
C GLY A 155 5.32 -19.71 -21.79
N SER A 156 4.97 -18.47 -22.17
CA SER A 156 4.13 -18.19 -23.35
C SER A 156 4.71 -18.74 -24.66
N PRO A 157 5.92 -18.33 -25.09
CA PRO A 157 6.49 -18.82 -26.34
C PRO A 157 6.79 -20.33 -26.31
N VAL A 158 7.19 -20.89 -25.17
CA VAL A 158 7.38 -22.35 -25.01
C VAL A 158 6.06 -23.11 -25.22
N ALA A 159 4.97 -22.66 -24.58
CA ALA A 159 3.67 -23.28 -24.76
C ALA A 159 3.18 -23.19 -26.21
N LEU A 160 3.44 -22.08 -26.92
CA LEU A 160 3.07 -21.94 -28.32
C LEU A 160 3.78 -22.97 -29.22
N CYS A 161 5.07 -23.19 -29.00
CA CYS A 161 5.87 -24.19 -29.72
C CYS A 161 5.34 -25.61 -29.55
N CYS A 162 4.79 -25.93 -28.37
CA CYS A 162 4.28 -27.26 -28.09
C CYS A 162 2.81 -27.42 -28.50
N LEU A 163 1.97 -26.41 -28.23
CA LEU A 163 0.53 -26.49 -28.43
C LEU A 163 0.12 -26.43 -29.89
N SER A 164 0.85 -25.72 -30.76
CA SER A 164 0.48 -25.64 -32.18
C SER A 164 0.66 -26.97 -32.91
N PRO A 165 1.82 -27.67 -32.84
CA PRO A 165 1.97 -29.00 -33.43
C PRO A 165 1.05 -30.03 -32.78
N LEU A 166 0.90 -29.98 -31.45
CA LEU A 166 -0.02 -30.86 -30.73
C LEU A 166 -1.46 -30.66 -31.22
N GLY A 167 -1.91 -29.41 -31.36
CA GLY A 167 -3.23 -29.08 -31.89
C GLY A 167 -3.45 -29.69 -33.28
N GLN A 168 -2.44 -29.60 -34.15
CA GLN A 168 -2.51 -30.18 -35.49
C GLN A 168 -2.58 -31.73 -35.46
N VAL A 169 -1.82 -32.38 -34.58
CA VAL A 169 -1.89 -33.85 -34.39
C VAL A 169 -3.25 -34.27 -33.84
N LEU A 170 -3.80 -33.52 -32.88
CA LEU A 170 -5.11 -33.78 -32.30
C LEU A 170 -6.23 -33.59 -33.34
N GLN A 171 -6.15 -32.54 -34.15
CA GLN A 171 -7.06 -32.31 -35.25
C GLN A 171 -7.04 -33.47 -36.25
N TYR A 172 -5.84 -33.93 -36.63
CA TYR A 172 -5.68 -35.01 -37.61
C TYR A 172 -6.23 -36.35 -37.10
N LYS A 173 -5.92 -36.72 -35.85
CA LYS A 173 -6.31 -38.04 -35.30
C LYS A 173 -7.74 -38.11 -34.77
N TYR A 174 -8.23 -37.03 -34.18
CA TYR A 174 -9.49 -37.02 -33.41
C TYR A 174 -10.50 -35.98 -33.89
N GLY A 175 -10.18 -35.24 -34.96
CA GLY A 175 -10.97 -34.09 -35.40
C GLY A 175 -10.93 -32.92 -34.41
N TRP A 176 -11.65 -31.86 -34.74
CA TRP A 176 -11.71 -30.68 -33.88
C TRP A 176 -12.49 -30.95 -32.57
N ARG A 177 -13.53 -31.79 -32.60
CA ARG A 177 -14.32 -32.16 -31.41
C ARG A 177 -13.47 -32.93 -30.39
N GLY A 178 -12.81 -34.00 -30.82
CA GLY A 178 -11.89 -34.76 -29.96
C GLY A 178 -10.68 -33.94 -29.53
N GLY A 179 -10.16 -33.08 -30.42
CA GLY A 179 -9.10 -32.13 -30.09
C GLY A 179 -9.50 -31.17 -28.97
N PHE A 180 -10.68 -30.55 -29.05
CA PHE A 180 -11.18 -29.65 -28.01
C PHE A 180 -11.42 -30.35 -26.67
N LEU A 181 -11.92 -31.60 -26.70
CA LEU A 181 -12.08 -32.41 -25.49
C LEU A 181 -10.73 -32.66 -24.79
N ILE A 182 -9.70 -33.06 -25.55
CA ILE A 182 -8.36 -33.33 -25.03
C ILE A 182 -7.67 -32.03 -24.56
N LEU A 183 -7.80 -30.93 -25.31
CA LEU A 183 -7.30 -29.61 -24.89
C LEU A 183 -7.99 -29.14 -23.61
N GLY A 184 -9.28 -29.44 -23.41
CA GLY A 184 -9.99 -29.21 -22.16
C GLY A 184 -9.38 -30.00 -21.00
N GLY A 185 -9.02 -31.26 -21.22
CA GLY A 185 -8.27 -32.07 -20.25
C GLY A 185 -6.89 -31.48 -19.92
N LEU A 186 -6.17 -30.95 -20.92
CA LEU A 186 -4.90 -30.27 -20.70
C LEU A 186 -5.06 -28.99 -19.88
N LEU A 187 -6.07 -28.17 -20.18
CA LEU A 187 -6.37 -26.95 -19.41
C LEU A 187 -6.82 -27.24 -17.97
N LEU A 188 -7.33 -28.44 -17.67
CA LEU A 188 -7.62 -28.84 -16.30
C LEU A 188 -6.36 -28.91 -15.43
N ASN A 189 -5.17 -29.09 -16.03
CA ASN A 189 -3.90 -29.01 -15.31
C ASN A 189 -3.60 -27.60 -14.77
N CYS A 190 -4.31 -26.56 -15.22
CA CYS A 190 -4.28 -25.26 -14.55
C CYS A 190 -4.75 -25.37 -13.09
N CYS A 191 -5.66 -26.29 -12.76
CA CYS A 191 -6.05 -26.58 -11.37
C CYS A 191 -4.90 -27.20 -10.57
N VAL A 192 -4.07 -28.05 -11.19
CA VAL A 192 -2.88 -28.63 -10.57
C VAL A 192 -1.85 -27.52 -10.30
N CYS A 193 -1.62 -26.66 -11.28
CA CYS A 193 -0.75 -25.48 -11.11
C CYS A 193 -1.29 -24.54 -10.02
N ALA A 194 -2.60 -24.32 -9.96
CA ALA A 194 -3.26 -23.56 -8.90
C ALA A 194 -3.09 -24.21 -7.52
N ALA A 195 -3.04 -25.54 -7.42
CA ALA A 195 -2.82 -26.23 -6.16
C ALA A 195 -1.43 -25.95 -5.56
N LEU A 196 -0.43 -25.64 -6.40
CA LEU A 196 0.92 -25.22 -5.97
C LEU A 196 0.92 -23.84 -5.31
N MET A 197 -0.12 -23.02 -5.52
CA MET A 197 -0.25 -21.66 -4.99
C MET A 197 -0.57 -21.69 -3.49
N LYS A 198 0.42 -22.07 -2.68
CA LYS A 198 0.29 -22.13 -1.23
C LYS A 198 0.24 -20.70 -0.69
N PRO A 199 -0.83 -20.27 0.00
CA PRO A 199 -0.84 -18.98 0.65
C PRO A 199 0.25 -18.97 1.74
N LEU A 200 1.03 -17.91 1.79
CA LEU A 200 2.01 -17.70 2.85
C LEU A 200 1.25 -17.43 4.15
N VAL A 201 1.30 -18.38 5.08
CA VAL A 201 0.69 -18.29 6.41
C VAL A 201 1.81 -18.21 7.44
N ALA A 202 1.69 -17.33 8.43
CA ALA A 202 2.66 -17.24 9.52
C ALA A 202 2.78 -18.58 10.30
N PRO A 203 3.97 -18.92 10.85
CA PRO A 203 4.17 -20.15 11.62
C PRO A 203 3.19 -20.27 12.79
N LYS A 204 2.64 -21.47 12.97
CA LYS A 204 1.69 -21.82 14.04
C LYS A 204 2.42 -22.05 15.37
N GLY A 205 2.82 -20.96 16.01
CA GLY A 205 2.95 -20.85 17.47
C GLY A 205 1.98 -19.81 18.06
N LEU A 206 1.32 -19.03 17.19
CA LEU A 206 0.32 -18.02 17.53
C LEU A 206 -0.95 -18.27 16.72
N GLN A 207 -1.83 -19.15 17.18
CA GLN A 207 -3.24 -19.16 16.77
C GLN A 207 -4.13 -19.46 17.98
N VAL A 208 -4.63 -18.42 18.63
CA VAL A 208 -5.85 -18.51 19.45
C VAL A 208 -6.99 -17.80 18.69
N ASN A 209 -7.82 -18.67 18.11
CA ASN A 209 -9.25 -18.57 17.83
C ASN A 209 -9.88 -17.33 17.18
N GLY A 210 -10.41 -17.57 15.97
CA GLY A 210 -11.57 -16.86 15.45
C GLY A 210 -11.99 -17.35 14.05
N LYS A 211 -12.82 -18.40 13.98
CA LYS A 211 -13.62 -18.72 12.77
C LYS A 211 -15.11 -18.63 13.09
N ALA A 212 -15.77 -17.64 12.46
CA ALA A 212 -17.07 -17.71 11.76
C ALA A 212 -17.46 -16.25 11.41
N GLN A 213 -17.24 -15.78 10.17
CA GLN A 213 -18.15 -15.88 9.01
C GLN A 213 -19.40 -15.00 9.11
N ASP A 214 -19.32 -13.89 8.38
CA ASP A 214 -20.32 -13.30 7.48
C ASP A 214 -21.65 -14.06 7.31
N GLU A 215 -22.75 -13.37 7.65
CA GLU A 215 -24.07 -13.47 7.01
C GLU A 215 -24.66 -12.04 6.88
N GLU A 216 -25.40 -11.84 5.78
CA GLU A 216 -25.75 -10.62 5.01
C GLU A 216 -26.77 -9.63 5.65
N GLU A 217 -26.55 -8.31 5.59
CA GLU A 217 -27.15 -7.24 4.73
C GLU A 217 -28.70 -7.16 4.67
N GLY A 218 -29.41 -6.02 4.86
CA GLY A 218 -29.11 -4.57 4.99
C GLY A 218 -30.42 -3.78 5.29
N ALA A 219 -30.57 -2.45 5.29
CA ALA A 219 -29.72 -1.25 5.20
C ALA A 219 -30.60 0.03 5.43
N GLU A 220 -29.96 1.18 5.75
CA GLU A 220 -30.38 2.63 5.70
C GLU A 220 -30.32 3.34 7.08
N GLY A 221 -29.58 4.43 7.40
CA GLY A 221 -28.65 5.42 6.77
C GLY A 221 -28.49 6.59 7.81
N VAL A 222 -27.40 7.37 7.94
CA VAL A 222 -26.55 8.02 6.92
C VAL A 222 -25.08 8.11 7.38
N GLU A 223 -24.24 7.26 6.79
CA GLU A 223 -22.78 7.25 6.89
C GLU A 223 -22.15 8.11 5.78
N LYS A 224 -21.03 8.79 6.07
CA LYS A 224 -20.09 9.23 5.02
C LYS A 224 -18.78 8.45 5.07
N LYS A 225 -18.86 7.25 4.47
CA LYS A 225 -17.92 6.60 3.55
C LYS A 225 -16.43 6.94 3.67
N LYS A 226 -15.65 5.92 4.05
CA LYS A 226 -14.33 5.65 3.44
C LYS A 226 -14.42 5.89 1.92
N PRO A 227 -13.44 6.51 1.25
CA PRO A 227 -13.41 6.44 -0.20
C PRO A 227 -13.41 4.95 -0.56
N LYS A 228 -14.40 4.51 -1.33
CA LYS A 228 -14.34 3.18 -1.94
C LYS A 228 -13.00 3.13 -2.67
N ALA A 229 -12.21 2.07 -2.47
CA ALA A 229 -11.12 1.78 -3.40
C ALA A 229 -11.74 1.80 -4.80
N LYS A 230 -11.42 2.83 -5.60
CA LYS A 230 -11.89 2.85 -6.98
C LYS A 230 -11.17 1.69 -7.65
N LEU A 231 -11.94 0.77 -8.24
CA LEU A 231 -11.38 -0.39 -8.96
C LEU A 231 -10.43 0.02 -10.09
N LEU A 232 -10.59 1.24 -10.60
CA LEU A 232 -9.74 1.91 -11.56
C LEU A 232 -9.58 3.37 -11.11
N ASP A 233 -8.34 3.83 -10.91
CA ASP A 233 -8.07 5.25 -10.67
C ASP A 233 -7.81 5.96 -12.01
N PHE A 234 -8.80 6.73 -12.46
CA PHE A 234 -8.75 7.53 -13.69
C PHE A 234 -7.86 8.77 -13.56
N SER A 235 -7.24 9.04 -12.39
CA SER A 235 -6.31 10.16 -12.22
C SER A 235 -5.10 10.09 -13.15
N VAL A 236 -4.75 8.88 -13.64
CA VAL A 236 -3.62 8.63 -14.54
C VAL A 236 -3.82 9.29 -15.92
N PHE A 237 -5.06 9.49 -16.37
CA PHE A 237 -5.35 10.19 -17.64
C PHE A 237 -4.94 11.67 -17.65
N LYS A 238 -4.56 12.25 -16.50
CA LYS A 238 -3.97 13.59 -16.44
C LYS A 238 -2.51 13.63 -16.87
N ASN A 239 -1.82 12.49 -16.91
CA ASN A 239 -0.44 12.41 -17.38
C ASN A 239 -0.44 12.28 -18.91
N THR A 240 0.08 13.30 -19.60
CA THR A 240 0.15 13.35 -21.07
C THR A 240 0.92 12.17 -21.66
N GLY A 241 2.02 11.74 -21.03
CA GLY A 241 2.80 10.58 -21.47
C GLY A 241 2.00 9.28 -21.39
N PHE A 242 1.18 9.12 -20.33
CA PHE A 242 0.29 7.96 -20.21
C PHE A 242 -0.79 7.93 -21.29
N VAL A 243 -1.38 9.08 -21.61
CA VAL A 243 -2.39 9.18 -22.68
C VAL A 243 -1.80 8.81 -24.03
N ILE A 244 -0.64 9.37 -24.37
CA ILE A 244 0.08 9.07 -25.62
C ILE A 244 0.38 7.56 -25.70
N TYR A 245 0.96 6.99 -24.65
CA TYR A 245 1.26 5.56 -24.59
C TYR A 245 0.01 4.70 -24.76
N THR A 246 -1.09 5.05 -24.09
CA THR A 246 -2.33 4.27 -24.13
C THR A 246 -2.96 4.28 -25.52
N VAL A 247 -2.95 5.42 -26.20
CA VAL A 247 -3.41 5.54 -27.60
C VAL A 247 -2.53 4.70 -28.52
N ALA A 248 -1.20 4.85 -28.43
CA ALA A 248 -0.26 4.06 -29.23
C ALA A 248 -0.43 2.56 -29.00
N ALA A 249 -0.49 2.11 -27.74
CA ALA A 249 -0.68 0.70 -27.39
C ALA A 249 -2.02 0.15 -27.93
N SER A 250 -3.09 0.94 -27.87
CA SER A 250 -4.39 0.53 -28.42
C SER A 250 -4.35 0.36 -29.95
N ILE A 251 -3.69 1.28 -30.67
CA ILE A 251 -3.50 1.18 -32.13
C ILE A 251 -2.64 -0.04 -32.48
N MET A 252 -1.54 -0.26 -31.76
CA MET A 252 -0.64 -1.40 -31.95
C MET A 252 -1.41 -2.72 -31.84
N VAL A 253 -2.27 -2.86 -30.83
CA VAL A 253 -3.01 -4.11 -30.55
C VAL A 253 -4.03 -4.45 -31.64
N LEU A 254 -4.53 -3.47 -32.41
CA LEU A 254 -5.40 -3.74 -33.57
C LEU A 254 -4.71 -4.63 -34.60
N GLY A 255 -3.44 -4.33 -34.92
CA GLY A 255 -2.67 -5.04 -35.95
C GLY A 255 -1.84 -6.21 -35.41
N LEU A 256 -1.24 -6.07 -34.22
CA LEU A 256 -0.21 -6.97 -33.70
C LEU A 256 -0.67 -8.45 -33.59
N PHE A 257 -1.95 -8.70 -33.34
CA PHE A 257 -2.50 -10.05 -33.18
C PHE A 257 -3.02 -10.67 -34.48
N VAL A 258 -3.13 -9.90 -35.57
CA VAL A 258 -3.67 -10.38 -36.84
C VAL A 258 -2.78 -11.45 -37.47
N PRO A 259 -1.45 -11.24 -37.67
CA PRO A 259 -0.62 -12.24 -38.33
C PRO A 259 -0.56 -13.60 -37.60
N PRO A 260 -0.34 -13.68 -36.27
CA PRO A 260 -0.34 -14.95 -35.56
C PRO A 260 -1.66 -15.73 -35.63
N VAL A 261 -2.78 -15.04 -35.80
CA VAL A 261 -4.10 -15.69 -35.94
C VAL A 261 -4.28 -16.29 -37.33
N PHE A 262 -3.83 -15.61 -38.38
CA PHE A 262 -4.09 -16.02 -39.77
C PHE A 262 -2.94 -16.75 -40.48
N ILE A 263 -1.71 -16.74 -39.94
CA ILE A 263 -0.53 -17.31 -40.61
C ILE A 263 -0.67 -18.80 -40.96
N VAL A 264 -1.31 -19.60 -40.08
CA VAL A 264 -1.53 -21.03 -40.34
C VAL A 264 -2.54 -21.21 -41.47
N SER A 265 -3.65 -20.45 -41.44
CA SER A 265 -4.65 -20.48 -42.51
C SER A 265 -4.07 -20.03 -43.84
N TYR A 266 -3.19 -19.03 -43.84
CA TYR A 266 -2.50 -18.55 -45.03
C TYR A 266 -1.60 -19.63 -45.64
N ALA A 267 -0.76 -20.29 -44.83
CA ALA A 267 0.09 -21.37 -45.31
C ALA A 267 -0.72 -22.55 -45.88
N LYS A 268 -1.84 -22.91 -45.23
CA LYS A 268 -2.78 -23.94 -45.72
C LYS A 268 -3.49 -23.52 -47.02
N GLU A 269 -3.67 -22.22 -47.27
CA GLU A 269 -4.28 -21.72 -48.50
C GLU A 269 -3.31 -21.73 -49.69
N LEU A 270 -2.03 -21.54 -49.42
CA LEU A 270 -0.95 -21.74 -50.40
C LEU A 270 -0.73 -23.22 -50.77
N GLY A 271 -1.53 -24.14 -50.22
CA GLY A 271 -1.45 -25.58 -50.49
C GLY A 271 -0.37 -26.33 -49.72
N ASN A 272 0.18 -25.74 -48.65
CA ASN A 272 1.17 -26.42 -47.83
C ASN A 272 0.54 -27.48 -46.93
N GLU A 273 1.33 -28.50 -46.59
CA GLU A 273 0.92 -29.54 -45.65
C GLU A 273 0.51 -28.91 -44.30
N ASP A 274 -0.58 -29.44 -43.71
CA ASP A 274 -1.11 -28.93 -42.45
C ASP A 274 -0.08 -28.97 -41.31
N THR A 275 0.75 -30.02 -41.25
CA THR A 275 1.85 -30.17 -40.29
C THR A 275 2.87 -29.05 -40.43
N LYS A 276 3.27 -28.74 -41.67
CA LYS A 276 4.21 -27.65 -41.98
C LYS A 276 3.60 -26.29 -41.65
N SER A 277 2.31 -26.12 -41.89
CA SER A 277 1.60 -24.88 -41.60
C SER A 277 1.54 -24.59 -40.09
N ALA A 278 1.31 -25.60 -39.26
CA ALA A 278 1.36 -25.45 -37.79
C ALA A 278 2.79 -25.17 -37.27
N LEU A 279 3.83 -25.69 -37.94
CA LEU A 279 5.22 -25.44 -37.56
C LEU A 279 5.60 -23.94 -37.61
N LEU A 280 4.94 -23.13 -38.44
CA LEU A 280 5.19 -21.68 -38.51
C LEU A 280 4.98 -20.96 -37.17
N LEU A 281 3.91 -21.30 -36.44
CA LEU A 281 3.68 -20.77 -35.08
C LEU A 281 4.73 -21.27 -34.09
N SER A 282 5.30 -22.45 -34.33
CA SER A 282 6.38 -22.99 -33.50
C SER A 282 7.70 -22.27 -33.75
N ILE A 283 8.01 -21.92 -35.00
CA ILE A 283 9.17 -21.10 -35.35
C ILE A 283 9.06 -19.73 -34.70
N LEU A 284 7.91 -19.08 -34.84
CA LEU A 284 7.62 -17.79 -34.19
C LEU A 284 7.84 -17.87 -32.68
N GLY A 285 7.24 -18.87 -32.03
CA GLY A 285 7.41 -19.12 -30.61
C GLY A 285 8.87 -19.33 -30.23
N PHE A 286 9.61 -20.15 -30.98
CA PHE A 286 10.99 -20.50 -30.67
C PHE A 286 11.90 -19.28 -30.68
N ILE A 287 11.74 -18.38 -31.65
CA ILE A 287 12.51 -17.14 -31.70
C ILE A 287 12.14 -16.20 -30.54
N ASP A 288 10.86 -16.08 -30.17
CA ASP A 288 10.41 -15.26 -29.02
C ASP A 288 11.03 -15.74 -27.69
N ILE A 289 11.27 -17.06 -27.52
CA ILE A 289 11.97 -17.61 -26.33
C ILE A 289 13.29 -16.88 -26.05
N PHE A 290 14.07 -16.58 -27.10
CA PHE A 290 15.37 -15.93 -26.97
C PHE A 290 15.30 -14.42 -27.10
N ALA A 291 14.41 -13.90 -27.96
CA ALA A 291 14.27 -12.47 -28.22
C ALA A 291 13.89 -11.68 -26.97
N ARG A 292 12.93 -12.20 -26.19
CA ARG A 292 12.34 -11.49 -25.04
C ARG A 292 13.33 -11.30 -23.88
N PRO A 293 14.05 -12.32 -23.39
CA PRO A 293 15.09 -12.13 -22.38
C PRO A 293 16.23 -11.23 -22.87
N THR A 294 16.68 -11.43 -24.11
CA THR A 294 17.77 -10.63 -24.71
C THR A 294 17.40 -9.15 -24.76
N CYS A 295 16.20 -8.82 -25.23
CA CYS A 295 15.71 -7.45 -25.27
C CYS A 295 15.55 -6.84 -23.87
N GLY A 296 15.09 -7.62 -22.89
CA GLY A 296 15.01 -7.18 -21.50
C GLY A 296 16.37 -6.82 -20.89
N VAL A 297 17.41 -7.60 -21.20
CA VAL A 297 18.79 -7.30 -20.79
C VAL A 297 19.30 -6.02 -21.46
N ILE A 298 19.07 -5.87 -22.77
CA ILE A 298 19.48 -4.66 -23.53
C ILE A 298 18.80 -3.42 -22.95
N ALA A 299 17.51 -3.47 -22.64
CA ALA A 299 16.78 -2.36 -22.02
C ALA A 299 17.28 -2.00 -20.61
N GLY A 300 17.87 -2.96 -19.90
CA GLY A 300 18.46 -2.76 -18.58
C GLY A 300 19.82 -2.05 -18.58
N LEU A 301 20.50 -1.95 -19.73
CA LEU A 301 21.80 -1.29 -19.84
C LEU A 301 21.69 0.20 -19.50
N LYS A 302 22.68 0.73 -18.77
CA LYS A 302 22.67 2.11 -18.24
C LYS A 302 22.46 3.19 -19.32
N TRP A 303 23.01 3.00 -20.53
CA TRP A 303 22.85 3.94 -21.64
C TRP A 303 21.51 3.80 -22.40
N VAL A 304 20.91 2.60 -22.39
CA VAL A 304 19.64 2.31 -23.09
C VAL A 304 18.45 2.71 -22.23
N ARG A 305 18.54 2.52 -20.91
CA ARG A 305 17.44 2.72 -19.97
C ARG A 305 16.74 4.09 -20.07
N PRO A 306 17.46 5.23 -20.19
CA PRO A 306 16.84 6.54 -20.39
C PRO A 306 16.10 6.67 -21.73
N HIS A 307 16.46 5.84 -22.71
CA HIS A 307 15.95 5.83 -24.08
C HIS A 307 15.01 4.64 -24.37
N CYS A 308 14.53 3.93 -23.34
CA CYS A 308 13.68 2.75 -23.50
C CYS A 308 12.40 3.01 -24.30
N VAL A 309 11.85 4.23 -24.27
CA VAL A 309 10.68 4.61 -25.08
C VAL A 309 11.01 4.57 -26.58
N TYR A 310 12.20 5.03 -26.98
CA TYR A 310 12.66 4.99 -28.37
C TYR A 310 12.98 3.57 -28.81
N LEU A 311 13.58 2.75 -27.93
CA LEU A 311 13.79 1.32 -28.21
C LEU A 311 12.46 0.59 -28.45
N PHE A 312 11.41 0.93 -27.71
CA PHE A 312 10.08 0.37 -27.91
C PHE A 312 9.43 0.87 -29.20
N SER A 313 9.58 2.15 -29.55
CA SER A 313 9.15 2.67 -30.86
C SER A 313 9.88 1.96 -32.02
N PHE A 314 11.18 1.71 -31.90
CA PHE A 314 11.94 0.90 -32.86
C PHE A 314 11.41 -0.54 -32.96
N ALA A 315 11.14 -1.20 -31.83
CA ALA A 315 10.61 -2.56 -31.81
C ALA A 315 9.25 -2.66 -32.54
N MET A 316 8.36 -1.69 -32.32
CA MET A 316 7.08 -1.61 -33.03
C MET A 316 7.27 -1.31 -34.52
N LEU A 317 8.15 -0.38 -34.89
CA LEU A 317 8.44 -0.08 -36.28
C LEU A 317 9.00 -1.30 -37.02
N PHE A 318 9.94 -2.02 -36.40
CA PHE A 318 10.50 -3.25 -36.93
C PHE A 318 9.42 -4.34 -37.11
N ASN A 319 8.50 -4.48 -36.15
CA ASN A 319 7.38 -5.41 -36.26
C ASN A 319 6.44 -5.04 -37.42
N GLY A 320 6.00 -3.78 -37.51
CA GLY A 320 5.09 -3.32 -38.56
C GLY A 320 5.71 -3.39 -39.96
N ILE A 321 6.99 -3.07 -40.12
CA ILE A 321 7.72 -3.25 -41.39
C ILE A 321 7.79 -4.75 -41.77
N THR A 322 8.01 -5.63 -40.79
CA THR A 322 8.00 -7.07 -41.04
C THR A 322 6.65 -7.54 -41.58
N ASP A 323 5.53 -7.02 -41.07
CA ASP A 323 4.19 -7.32 -41.58
C ASP A 323 3.97 -6.78 -43.01
N LEU A 324 4.43 -5.56 -43.29
CA LEU A 324 4.35 -4.96 -44.64
C LEU A 324 5.14 -5.77 -45.67
N ILE A 325 6.37 -6.19 -45.34
CA ILE A 325 7.18 -7.05 -46.21
C ILE A 325 6.55 -8.45 -46.31
N GLY A 326 6.06 -8.98 -45.20
CA GLY A 326 5.37 -10.28 -45.12
C GLY A 326 4.12 -10.36 -45.98
N SER A 327 3.45 -9.22 -46.27
CA SER A 327 2.30 -9.17 -47.19
C SER A 327 2.61 -9.66 -48.61
N GLN A 328 3.89 -9.68 -49.01
CA GLN A 328 4.35 -10.13 -50.33
C GLN A 328 4.79 -11.60 -50.35
N ALA A 329 4.60 -12.35 -49.26
CA ALA A 329 4.95 -13.77 -49.21
C ALA A 329 4.12 -14.59 -50.21
N LYS A 330 4.76 -15.47 -50.98
CA LYS A 330 4.08 -16.28 -52.01
C LYS A 330 4.31 -17.78 -51.83
N ASP A 331 5.19 -18.15 -50.91
CA ASP A 331 5.69 -19.50 -50.73
C ASP A 331 5.98 -19.75 -49.25
N TYR A 332 6.16 -21.03 -48.90
CA TYR A 332 6.39 -21.41 -47.51
C TYR A 332 7.71 -20.86 -46.94
N THR A 333 8.75 -20.76 -47.76
CA THR A 333 10.07 -20.28 -47.32
C THR A 333 10.00 -18.81 -46.95
N THR A 334 9.30 -17.98 -47.74
CA THR A 334 9.07 -16.57 -47.39
C THR A 334 8.24 -16.42 -46.11
N LEU A 335 7.27 -17.29 -45.86
CA LEU A 335 6.53 -17.32 -44.57
C LEU A 335 7.40 -17.73 -43.38
N VAL A 336 8.35 -18.66 -43.56
CA VAL A 336 9.31 -19.03 -42.50
C VAL A 336 10.19 -17.84 -42.13
N VAL A 337 10.74 -17.15 -43.13
CA VAL A 337 11.56 -15.94 -42.91
C VAL A 337 10.75 -14.86 -42.20
N PHE A 338 9.50 -14.65 -42.62
CA PHE A 338 8.57 -13.77 -41.92
C PHE A 338 8.40 -14.17 -40.45
N CYS A 339 8.15 -15.44 -40.14
CA CYS A 339 7.98 -15.90 -38.75
C CYS A 339 9.24 -15.70 -37.89
N ILE A 340 10.44 -15.76 -38.47
CA ILE A 340 11.69 -15.50 -37.74
C ILE A 340 11.77 -14.03 -37.31
N PHE A 341 11.64 -13.11 -38.27
CA PHE A 341 11.71 -11.66 -37.98
C PHE A 341 10.52 -11.18 -37.14
N PHE A 342 9.33 -11.73 -37.39
CA PHE A 342 8.15 -11.45 -36.60
C PHE A 342 8.34 -11.96 -35.17
N GLY A 343 8.83 -13.19 -34.96
CA GLY A 343 9.11 -13.72 -33.62
C GLY A 343 10.11 -12.87 -32.84
N LEU A 344 11.16 -12.38 -33.51
CA LEU A 344 12.15 -11.48 -32.91
C LEU A 344 11.53 -10.15 -32.48
N SER A 345 10.88 -9.44 -33.41
CA SER A 345 10.25 -8.15 -33.14
C SER A 345 9.10 -8.25 -32.13
N TYR A 346 8.28 -9.30 -32.23
CA TYR A 346 7.20 -9.60 -31.29
C TYR A 346 7.70 -9.84 -29.86
N GLY A 347 8.82 -10.56 -29.72
CA GLY A 347 9.49 -10.75 -28.44
C GLY A 347 10.01 -9.45 -27.83
N MET A 348 10.56 -8.56 -28.65
CA MET A 348 11.00 -7.21 -28.23
C MET A 348 9.83 -6.35 -27.74
N VAL A 349 8.75 -6.26 -28.53
CA VAL A 349 7.53 -5.52 -28.16
C VAL A 349 6.99 -6.03 -26.83
N GLY A 350 6.88 -7.35 -26.68
CA GLY A 350 6.37 -7.96 -25.46
C GLY A 350 7.28 -7.81 -24.23
N ALA A 351 8.60 -7.64 -24.41
CA ALA A 351 9.52 -7.36 -23.32
C ALA A 351 9.39 -5.91 -22.82
N LEU A 352 9.29 -4.96 -23.76
CA LEU A 352 9.37 -3.53 -23.50
C LEU A 352 8.05 -2.89 -23.11
N GLN A 353 6.91 -3.44 -23.55
CA GLN A 353 5.57 -2.84 -23.35
C GLN A 353 5.36 -2.38 -21.90
N PHE A 354 5.60 -3.25 -20.93
CA PHE A 354 5.36 -2.94 -19.52
C PHE A 354 6.49 -2.13 -18.86
N GLU A 355 7.71 -2.25 -19.37
CA GLU A 355 8.86 -1.48 -18.87
C GLU A 355 8.70 0.01 -19.21
N VAL A 356 8.30 0.30 -20.45
CA VAL A 356 8.00 1.67 -20.90
C VAL A 356 6.81 2.25 -20.14
N LEU A 357 5.74 1.48 -19.92
CA LEU A 357 4.62 1.92 -19.10
C LEU A 357 5.06 2.29 -17.67
N MET A 358 5.97 1.50 -17.09
CA MET A 358 6.53 1.78 -15.75
C MET A 358 7.39 3.04 -15.77
N ALA A 359 8.21 3.24 -16.79
CA ALA A 359 9.04 4.43 -16.95
C ALA A 359 8.22 5.72 -17.11
N ILE A 360 7.06 5.67 -17.79
CA ILE A 360 6.19 6.83 -18.02
C ILE A 360 5.36 7.21 -16.78
N VAL A 361 4.82 6.21 -16.08
CA VAL A 361 3.84 6.42 -15.00
C VAL A 361 4.48 6.48 -13.62
N GLY A 362 5.64 5.84 -13.45
CA GLY A 362 6.27 5.62 -12.14
C GLY A 362 5.64 4.45 -11.37
N THR A 363 6.36 4.00 -10.34
CA THR A 363 6.04 2.79 -9.58
C THR A 363 4.74 2.89 -8.76
N GLU A 364 4.41 4.08 -8.25
CA GLU A 364 3.25 4.29 -7.37
C GLU A 364 1.91 4.15 -8.09
N LYS A 365 1.82 4.62 -9.34
CA LYS A 365 0.58 4.59 -10.15
C LYS A 365 0.53 3.42 -11.14
N PHE A 366 1.60 2.63 -11.24
CA PHE A 366 1.75 1.54 -12.21
C PHE A 366 0.59 0.54 -12.19
N SER A 367 0.13 0.12 -11.01
CA SER A 367 -0.96 -0.86 -10.90
C SER A 367 -2.32 -0.32 -11.34
N SER A 368 -2.58 0.98 -11.19
CA SER A 368 -3.82 1.55 -11.75
C SER A 368 -3.71 1.69 -13.27
N ALA A 369 -2.56 2.18 -13.74
CA ALA A 369 -2.30 2.44 -15.15
C ALA A 369 -2.38 1.18 -16.01
N ILE A 370 -1.76 0.08 -15.59
CA ILE A 370 -1.79 -1.18 -16.33
C ILE A 370 -3.18 -1.80 -16.42
N GLY A 371 -4.02 -1.65 -15.38
CA GLY A 371 -5.41 -2.12 -15.42
C GLY A 371 -6.26 -1.35 -16.43
N LEU A 372 -6.03 -0.04 -16.55
CA LEU A 372 -6.69 0.81 -17.54
C LEU A 372 -6.20 0.54 -18.98
N VAL A 373 -4.88 0.40 -19.16
CA VAL A 373 -4.28 0.07 -20.47
C VAL A 373 -4.80 -1.27 -20.98
N LEU A 374 -4.75 -2.32 -20.16
CA LEU A 374 -5.22 -3.65 -20.55
C LEU A 374 -6.72 -3.65 -20.90
N LEU A 375 -7.54 -2.83 -20.22
CA LEU A 375 -8.96 -2.70 -20.55
C LEU A 375 -9.18 -2.05 -21.92
N MET A 376 -8.37 -1.06 -22.29
CA MET A 376 -8.43 -0.43 -23.62
C MET A 376 -7.88 -1.37 -24.71
N GLU A 377 -6.78 -2.07 -24.43
CA GLU A 377 -6.23 -3.11 -25.31
C GLU A 377 -7.24 -4.25 -25.54
N ALA A 378 -8.06 -4.60 -24.55
CA ALA A 378 -9.11 -5.60 -24.68
C ALA A 378 -10.16 -5.22 -25.74
N VAL A 379 -10.48 -3.92 -25.87
CA VAL A 379 -11.41 -3.43 -26.91
C VAL A 379 -10.76 -3.50 -28.29
N ALA A 380 -9.50 -3.08 -28.40
CA ALA A 380 -8.76 -3.15 -29.66
C ALA A 380 -8.64 -4.60 -30.17
N VAL A 381 -8.25 -5.55 -29.31
CA VAL A 381 -8.05 -6.94 -29.71
C VAL A 381 -9.35 -7.68 -30.04
N LEU A 382 -10.47 -7.22 -29.48
CA LEU A 382 -11.79 -7.74 -29.82
C LEU A 382 -12.17 -7.41 -31.27
N VAL A 383 -11.67 -6.29 -31.81
CA VAL A 383 -12.01 -5.77 -33.14
C VAL A 383 -10.98 -6.16 -34.21
N GLY A 384 -9.69 -6.18 -33.89
CA GLY A 384 -8.59 -6.35 -34.86
C GLY A 384 -8.72 -7.60 -35.76
N PRO A 385 -8.54 -8.83 -35.21
CA PRO A 385 -8.61 -10.06 -36.01
C PRO A 385 -9.95 -10.28 -36.76
N PRO A 386 -11.14 -10.02 -36.17
CA PRO A 386 -12.39 -10.17 -36.91
C PRO A 386 -12.58 -9.13 -38.02
N GLY A 387 -12.09 -7.90 -37.81
CA GLY A 387 -12.07 -6.85 -38.83
C GLY A 387 -11.18 -7.25 -40.02
N ALA A 388 -9.97 -7.72 -39.74
CA ALA A 388 -9.06 -8.27 -40.73
C ALA A 388 -9.67 -9.50 -41.45
N GLY A 389 -10.28 -10.41 -40.70
CA GLY A 389 -10.98 -11.57 -41.27
C GLY A 389 -12.13 -11.17 -42.20
N ARG A 390 -12.87 -10.09 -41.89
CA ARG A 390 -13.92 -9.56 -42.76
C ARG A 390 -13.37 -8.97 -44.06
N LEU A 391 -12.22 -8.30 -43.98
CA LEU A 391 -11.50 -7.82 -45.15
C LEU A 391 -11.01 -8.98 -46.02
N LEU A 392 -10.49 -10.05 -45.40
CA LEU A 392 -10.10 -11.28 -46.10
C LEU A 392 -11.31 -11.98 -46.73
N ASP A 393 -12.45 -12.04 -46.04
CA ASP A 393 -13.67 -12.63 -46.57
C ASP A 393 -14.17 -11.90 -47.83
N ALA A 394 -14.03 -10.57 -47.87
CA ALA A 394 -14.43 -9.73 -48.99
C ALA A 394 -13.43 -9.76 -50.17
N THR A 395 -12.13 -9.75 -49.88
CA THR A 395 -11.07 -9.62 -50.91
C THR A 395 -10.49 -10.95 -51.37
N LYS A 396 -10.63 -12.00 -50.55
CA LYS A 396 -10.01 -13.33 -50.72
C LYS A 396 -8.47 -13.29 -50.85
N ASN A 397 -7.83 -12.22 -50.40
CA ASN A 397 -6.38 -12.06 -50.50
C ASN A 397 -5.77 -11.68 -49.14
N TYR A 398 -4.84 -12.51 -48.66
CA TYR A 398 -4.13 -12.31 -47.39
C TYR A 398 -3.20 -11.08 -47.42
N MET A 399 -2.76 -10.61 -48.59
CA MET A 399 -1.92 -9.41 -48.71
C MET A 399 -2.53 -8.20 -48.00
N TYR A 400 -3.84 -7.97 -48.15
CA TYR A 400 -4.50 -6.79 -47.59
C TYR A 400 -4.58 -6.82 -46.06
N ILE A 401 -4.69 -7.98 -45.43
CA ILE A 401 -4.75 -8.06 -43.97
C ILE A 401 -3.38 -7.82 -43.33
N PHE A 402 -2.30 -8.26 -43.98
CA PHE A 402 -0.92 -7.99 -43.54
C PHE A 402 -0.54 -6.53 -43.79
N LEU A 403 -0.98 -5.93 -44.89
CA LEU A 403 -0.83 -4.49 -45.14
C LEU A 403 -1.55 -3.65 -44.08
N LEU A 404 -2.79 -4.02 -43.75
CA LEU A 404 -3.56 -3.33 -42.70
C LEU A 404 -2.83 -3.43 -41.34
N ALA A 405 -2.51 -4.66 -40.91
CA ALA A 405 -1.83 -4.89 -39.64
C ALA A 405 -0.49 -4.14 -39.55
N GLY A 406 0.34 -4.22 -40.59
CA GLY A 406 1.61 -3.51 -40.65
C GLY A 406 1.44 -2.00 -40.60
N SER A 407 0.44 -1.44 -41.31
CA SER A 407 0.16 0.00 -41.31
C SER A 407 -0.28 0.52 -39.94
N GLU A 408 -1.10 -0.24 -39.21
CA GLU A 408 -1.56 0.10 -37.86
C GLU A 408 -0.39 0.09 -36.87
N VAL A 409 0.47 -0.93 -36.92
CA VAL A 409 1.63 -1.05 -36.02
C VAL A 409 2.69 0.03 -36.32
N VAL A 410 2.95 0.34 -37.60
CA VAL A 410 3.84 1.45 -37.98
C VAL A 410 3.27 2.79 -37.52
N LEU A 411 1.96 3.03 -37.70
CA LEU A 411 1.30 4.24 -37.21
C LEU A 411 1.47 4.40 -35.70
N SER A 412 1.29 3.32 -34.94
CA SER A 412 1.53 3.32 -33.49
C SER A 412 2.97 3.72 -33.14
N ALA A 413 3.96 3.16 -33.86
CA ALA A 413 5.37 3.49 -33.66
C ALA A 413 5.67 4.97 -33.89
N VAL A 414 5.09 5.55 -34.97
CA VAL A 414 5.22 6.97 -35.31
C VAL A 414 4.54 7.85 -34.26
N VAL A 415 3.32 7.53 -33.83
CA VAL A 415 2.61 8.27 -32.78
C VAL A 415 3.44 8.30 -31.50
N LEU A 416 3.96 7.15 -31.05
CA LEU A 416 4.77 7.11 -29.84
C LEU A 416 6.09 7.88 -30.00
N GLY A 417 6.80 7.70 -31.11
CA GLY A 417 8.10 8.33 -31.36
C GLY A 417 8.01 9.85 -31.48
N THR A 418 7.06 10.35 -32.28
CA THR A 418 6.89 11.79 -32.54
C THR A 418 6.28 12.53 -31.34
N CYS A 419 5.23 12.00 -30.71
CA CYS A 419 4.62 12.66 -29.56
C CYS A 419 5.55 12.68 -28.34
N THR A 420 6.39 11.66 -28.16
CA THR A 420 7.42 11.67 -27.11
C THR A 420 8.46 12.78 -27.37
N TYR A 421 8.91 12.93 -28.62
CA TYR A 421 9.84 13.99 -29.01
C TYR A 421 9.28 15.40 -28.75
N PHE A 422 8.03 15.67 -29.16
CA PHE A 422 7.42 17.00 -29.00
C PHE A 422 6.93 17.32 -27.58
N CYS A 423 6.49 16.34 -26.80
CA CYS A 423 5.93 16.56 -25.46
C CYS A 423 6.98 16.46 -24.33
N VAL A 424 8.05 15.68 -24.50
CA VAL A 424 9.14 15.56 -23.50
C VAL A 424 10.25 16.57 -23.76
N GLY A 425 10.45 17.00 -25.02
CA GLY A 425 11.43 18.04 -25.39
C GLY A 425 11.13 19.44 -24.83
N LYS A 426 9.87 19.74 -24.47
CA LYS A 426 9.47 21.06 -23.92
C LYS A 426 9.67 21.22 -22.40
N ASN A 427 9.97 20.14 -21.67
CA ASN A 427 10.18 20.19 -20.21
C ASN A 427 11.66 20.23 -19.79
N LYS A 428 12.60 20.44 -20.73
CA LYS A 428 14.05 20.51 -20.42
C LYS A 428 14.55 21.91 -19.97
N SER A 429 13.69 22.92 -19.86
CA SER A 429 14.09 24.25 -19.34
C SER A 429 13.86 24.49 -17.84
N SER A 430 13.51 23.47 -17.04
CA SER A 430 13.42 23.66 -15.58
C SER A 430 13.55 22.37 -14.77
N ALA A 431 14.78 21.88 -14.60
CA ALA A 431 15.24 21.27 -13.34
C ALA A 431 16.73 20.89 -13.41
N PRO A 432 17.50 21.05 -12.31
CA PRO A 432 18.94 20.81 -12.27
C PRO A 432 19.27 19.32 -12.13
N ALA A 433 20.38 18.92 -12.75
CA ALA A 433 20.97 17.60 -12.62
C ALA A 433 21.82 17.53 -11.35
N HIS A 434 21.53 16.57 -10.45
CA HIS A 434 22.51 16.10 -9.49
C HIS A 434 22.66 14.58 -9.56
N SER A 435 23.84 14.23 -10.05
CA SER A 435 24.68 13.06 -9.81
C SER A 435 24.29 12.13 -8.67
N LEU A 436 24.07 10.85 -9.00
CA LEU A 436 24.29 9.72 -8.11
C LEU A 436 25.66 9.13 -8.43
N GLU A 437 26.65 9.43 -7.59
CA GLU A 437 27.79 8.55 -7.37
C GLU A 437 27.36 7.46 -6.38
N ASP A 438 27.67 6.21 -6.71
CA ASP A 438 27.73 5.11 -5.75
C ASP A 438 28.99 4.31 -6.07
N GLY A 439 29.95 4.30 -5.14
CA GLY A 439 30.94 3.24 -5.02
C GLY A 439 30.21 1.94 -4.66
N THR A 440 30.68 0.75 -5.04
CA THR A 440 31.84 0.12 -4.41
C THR A 440 32.20 -1.16 -5.20
N VAL A 441 33.48 -1.28 -5.58
CA VAL A 441 34.35 -2.48 -5.67
C VAL A 441 33.89 -3.72 -6.45
N MET A 442 34.55 -3.98 -7.59
CA MET A 442 35.32 -5.23 -7.82
C MET A 442 36.28 -5.13 -9.03
N CYS A 443 37.56 -5.43 -8.76
CA CYS A 443 38.71 -5.87 -9.56
C CYS A 443 38.79 -5.70 -11.09
N ASP A 444 39.87 -5.01 -11.50
CA ASP A 444 40.87 -5.33 -12.53
C ASP A 444 40.43 -5.98 -13.85
N ALA A 445 40.55 -5.23 -14.95
CA ALA A 445 41.75 -5.24 -15.81
C ALA A 445 41.40 -4.80 -17.26
N LYS A 446 42.20 -3.86 -17.78
CA LYS A 446 42.31 -3.40 -19.19
C LYS A 446 41.19 -2.44 -19.61
N THR A 447 41.45 -1.23 -20.08
CA THR A 447 42.44 -0.89 -21.11
C THR A 447 42.69 0.63 -21.08
N GLU A 448 43.93 1.04 -20.83
CA GLU A 448 44.42 2.39 -21.17
C GLU A 448 44.61 2.46 -22.68
N PHE A 449 43.89 3.38 -23.35
CA PHE A 449 44.25 4.01 -24.62
C PHE A 449 43.10 4.97 -24.96
N ASN A 450 43.17 6.24 -24.53
CA ASN A 450 42.56 7.44 -25.17
C ASN A 450 42.60 8.74 -24.33
N ASP A 451 43.62 8.97 -23.47
CA ASP A 451 43.63 10.13 -22.55
C ASP A 451 44.45 11.37 -23.00
N GLU A 452 44.78 11.53 -24.29
CA GLU A 452 45.49 12.74 -24.77
C GLU A 452 44.67 13.68 -25.68
N GLU A 453 43.54 13.27 -26.24
CA GLU A 453 42.67 14.17 -27.03
C GLU A 453 41.60 14.92 -26.22
N GLU A 454 41.25 14.45 -25.01
CA GLU A 454 40.18 15.05 -24.20
C GLU A 454 40.63 16.20 -23.27
N LYS A 455 41.94 16.39 -23.07
CA LYS A 455 42.47 17.47 -22.22
C LYS A 455 42.53 18.84 -22.93
N GLY A 456 42.90 18.89 -24.20
CA GLY A 456 42.96 20.15 -24.96
C GLY A 456 41.59 20.78 -25.19
N ALA A 457 40.57 19.96 -25.47
CA ALA A 457 39.21 20.43 -25.73
C ALA A 457 38.47 20.90 -24.46
N ARG A 458 38.97 20.55 -23.26
CA ARG A 458 38.40 20.96 -21.97
C ARG A 458 38.96 22.30 -21.51
N GLU A 459 40.25 22.55 -21.73
CA GLU A 459 40.89 23.83 -21.40
C GLU A 459 40.43 24.98 -22.31
N GLU A 460 40.17 24.72 -23.60
CA GLU A 460 39.56 25.73 -24.49
C GLU A 460 38.12 26.08 -24.09
N ARG A 461 37.33 25.07 -23.66
CA ARG A 461 35.92 25.27 -23.29
C ARG A 461 35.74 26.01 -21.97
N GLU A 462 36.64 25.79 -21.01
CA GLU A 462 36.65 26.49 -19.70
C GLU A 462 37.11 27.95 -19.85
N MET A 463 38.04 28.25 -20.77
CA MET A 463 38.48 29.62 -21.06
C MET A 463 37.43 30.45 -21.82
N GLU A 464 36.62 29.81 -22.66
CA GLU A 464 35.53 30.47 -23.41
C GLU A 464 34.31 30.74 -22.53
N THR A 465 34.04 29.88 -21.53
CA THR A 465 32.97 30.12 -20.54
C THR A 465 33.32 31.24 -19.55
N MET A 466 34.57 31.35 -19.09
CA MET A 466 35.00 32.48 -18.24
C MET A 466 34.90 33.84 -18.94
N LYS A 467 35.28 33.92 -20.23
CA LYS A 467 35.18 35.18 -21.00
C LYS A 467 33.75 35.61 -21.30
N THR A 468 32.82 34.65 -21.33
CA THR A 468 31.39 34.93 -21.56
C THR A 468 30.75 35.42 -20.25
N ALA A 469 31.08 34.80 -19.11
CA ALA A 469 30.63 35.25 -17.79
C ALA A 469 31.16 36.65 -17.40
N GLU A 470 32.41 36.99 -17.78
CA GLU A 470 32.95 38.35 -17.57
C GLU A 470 32.32 39.44 -18.47
N ARG A 471 31.69 39.06 -19.59
CA ARG A 471 30.93 39.98 -20.45
C ARG A 471 29.53 40.21 -19.93
N GLU A 472 28.85 39.15 -19.48
CA GLU A 472 27.50 39.22 -18.93
C GLU A 472 27.46 40.00 -17.59
N LEU A 473 28.50 39.87 -16.75
CA LEU A 473 28.64 40.66 -15.52
C LEU A 473 28.91 42.16 -15.76
N LYS A 474 29.49 42.53 -16.90
CA LYS A 474 29.71 43.95 -17.27
C LYS A 474 28.49 44.58 -17.92
N GLU A 475 27.66 43.79 -18.61
CA GLU A 475 26.39 44.26 -19.17
C GLU A 475 25.31 44.42 -18.09
N GLU A 476 25.34 43.63 -17.00
CA GLU A 476 24.44 43.82 -15.85
C GLU A 476 24.83 45.02 -14.95
N GLU A 477 26.12 45.37 -14.85
CA GLU A 477 26.56 46.60 -14.13
C GLU A 477 26.24 47.89 -14.91
N GLU A 478 26.12 47.85 -16.24
CA GLU A 478 25.72 49.02 -17.06
C GLU A 478 24.19 49.23 -17.13
N GLU A 479 23.36 48.19 -16.91
CA GLU A 479 21.89 48.30 -16.89
C GLU A 479 21.29 48.78 -15.55
N GLU A 480 22.01 48.66 -14.42
CA GLU A 480 21.56 49.19 -13.12
C GLU A 480 21.84 50.70 -12.96
N ASP A 481 22.80 51.27 -13.69
CA ASP A 481 23.11 52.71 -13.68
C ASP A 481 22.14 53.56 -14.55
N GLU A 482 21.33 52.94 -15.43
CA GLU A 482 20.38 53.66 -16.32
C GLU A 482 18.95 53.86 -15.76
N LYS A 483 18.64 53.40 -14.54
CA LYS A 483 17.28 53.52 -13.94
C LYS A 483 17.11 54.55 -12.83
N LEU A 484 18.08 55.42 -12.60
CA LEU A 484 17.99 56.48 -11.58
C LEU A 484 18.38 57.88 -12.09
N GLU A 485 17.88 58.30 -13.26
CA GLU A 485 17.84 59.73 -13.62
C GLU A 485 16.50 60.12 -14.25
N GLY A 486 15.70 60.93 -13.54
CA GLY A 486 14.45 61.42 -14.10
C GLY A 486 13.50 62.23 -13.20
N VAL A 487 13.95 63.05 -12.25
CA VAL A 487 13.13 64.18 -11.74
C VAL A 487 14.00 65.41 -11.46
N GLY A 488 13.81 66.45 -12.28
CA GLY A 488 14.46 67.76 -12.18
C GLY A 488 13.82 68.73 -11.17
N PRO A 489 14.32 69.98 -11.09
CA PRO A 489 14.53 70.72 -9.84
C PRO A 489 13.43 71.76 -9.51
N GLY A 490 13.33 72.19 -8.24
CA GLY A 490 12.52 73.37 -7.88
C GLY A 490 12.27 73.66 -6.39
N SER A 491 13.30 74.18 -5.69
CA SER A 491 13.26 75.27 -4.69
C SER A 491 12.04 75.46 -3.76
N ALA A 492 12.23 75.21 -2.45
CA ALA A 492 11.87 76.15 -1.38
C ALA A 492 12.67 75.85 -0.10
N THR A 493 13.36 76.87 0.40
CA THR A 493 14.27 76.91 1.56
C THR A 493 13.54 76.91 2.90
N VAL A 494 14.05 76.19 3.92
CA VAL A 494 14.07 76.65 5.32
C VAL A 494 15.37 76.22 6.00
N ASP A 495 15.80 77.14 6.85
CA ASP A 495 17.03 77.44 7.57
C ASP A 495 17.80 76.35 8.35
N SER A 496 19.06 76.73 8.57
CA SER A 496 20.16 76.11 9.28
C SER A 496 20.01 76.22 10.79
N GLN A 497 20.46 75.19 11.51
CA GLN A 497 21.07 75.19 12.86
C GLN A 497 20.63 73.94 13.64
N GLU A 498 21.28 72.78 13.43
CA GLU A 498 21.45 71.79 14.55
C GLU A 498 22.34 70.55 14.32
N VAL A 499 23.09 70.40 13.23
CA VAL A 499 23.82 69.11 13.02
C VAL A 499 25.34 69.23 12.91
N GLU A 500 25.92 70.43 12.97
CA GLU A 500 27.38 70.63 12.88
C GLU A 500 28.07 70.85 14.24
N LYS A 501 27.59 70.20 15.31
CA LYS A 501 28.12 70.39 16.67
C LYS A 501 28.75 69.17 17.34
N PHE A 502 28.99 68.06 16.64
CA PHE A 502 29.45 66.83 17.35
C PHE A 502 30.65 66.08 16.79
N LEU A 503 31.49 66.71 15.96
CA LEU A 503 32.80 66.13 15.63
C LEU A 503 33.92 67.19 15.60
N LYS A 504 34.60 67.36 16.75
CA LYS A 504 36.04 67.62 16.87
C LYS A 504 36.52 67.62 18.34
N GLU A 505 37.49 66.73 18.61
CA GLU A 505 38.54 66.75 19.66
C GLU A 505 38.19 66.50 21.17
N PRO A 506 39.17 66.18 22.07
CA PRO A 506 40.26 65.18 21.99
C PRO A 506 40.63 64.44 23.33
N HIS A 507 41.62 63.51 23.27
CA HIS A 507 42.49 62.93 24.35
C HIS A 507 41.90 61.83 25.29
N HIS A 508 42.61 60.77 25.74
CA HIS A 508 44.02 60.64 26.16
C HIS A 508 44.54 59.18 26.21
N LYS A 509 45.87 59.02 26.21
CA LYS A 509 46.72 57.79 26.27
C LYS A 509 46.70 57.08 27.63
N VAL A 510 47.02 55.77 27.67
CA VAL A 510 48.11 55.17 28.49
C VAL A 510 48.59 53.85 27.85
N ASP A 511 49.91 53.68 27.80
CA ASP A 511 50.71 52.59 27.27
C ASP A 511 50.59 51.26 28.05
N THR A 512 50.81 50.12 27.38
CA THR A 512 51.59 49.00 27.97
C THR A 512 52.09 48.03 26.90
N VAL A 513 53.36 47.66 27.06
CA VAL A 513 54.24 46.89 26.17
C VAL A 513 53.96 45.40 26.28
N VAL A 514 53.89 44.67 25.16
CA VAL A 514 54.18 43.22 25.12
C VAL A 514 54.91 42.87 23.81
N THR A 515 56.07 42.23 23.96
CA THR A 515 56.99 41.71 22.96
C THR A 515 56.44 40.48 22.21
N PRO A 516 56.99 40.12 21.03
CA PRO A 516 56.55 38.95 20.28
C PRO A 516 57.36 37.71 20.68
N GLU A 517 56.73 36.77 21.39
CA GLU A 517 57.25 35.40 21.52
C GLU A 517 56.11 34.39 21.41
N THR A 518 56.34 33.41 20.52
CA THR A 518 55.92 32.00 20.61
C THR A 518 54.40 31.71 20.57
N CYS A 519 53.91 31.23 19.43
CA CYS A 519 53.78 29.80 19.08
C CYS A 519 52.45 29.21 19.57
N LEU A 520 51.72 28.65 18.59
CA LEU A 520 50.66 27.63 18.72
C LEU A 520 49.78 27.74 19.97
N ASP A 521 48.60 28.32 19.83
CA ASP A 521 47.34 27.66 20.19
C ASP A 521 46.16 28.60 19.95
N THR A 522 44.96 28.03 19.83
CA THR A 522 43.64 28.67 19.73
C THR A 522 43.22 29.28 18.38
N VAL A 523 42.86 28.39 17.44
CA VAL A 523 41.61 28.56 16.67
C VAL A 523 40.72 27.35 16.93
N THR A 524 40.06 27.34 18.08
CA THR A 524 38.84 26.57 18.27
C THR A 524 37.73 27.56 18.56
N SER A 525 36.91 27.82 17.55
CA SER A 525 35.60 28.42 17.72
C SER A 525 34.88 27.67 18.84
N ALA A 526 34.53 28.38 19.91
CA ALA A 526 33.81 27.80 21.04
C ALA A 526 32.41 27.39 20.58
N VAL A 527 32.26 26.12 20.19
CA VAL A 527 30.96 25.46 20.08
C VAL A 527 30.36 25.51 21.48
N MET A 528 29.31 26.31 21.68
CA MET A 528 28.55 26.34 22.94
C MET A 528 28.20 24.90 23.33
N ALA A 529 28.65 24.45 24.50
CA ALA A 529 28.42 23.10 24.96
C ALA A 529 26.91 22.86 25.15
N LYS A 530 26.40 21.81 24.52
CA LYS A 530 25.00 21.36 24.62
C LYS A 530 24.65 21.03 26.07
N LEU A 531 23.64 21.73 26.63
CA LEU A 531 23.16 21.50 27.99
C LEU A 531 22.68 20.05 28.17
N GLN A 532 22.95 19.49 29.36
CA GLN A 532 22.71 18.07 29.65
C GLN A 532 21.67 17.90 30.75
N GLY A 533 20.88 16.83 30.68
CA GLY A 533 19.98 16.35 31.72
C GLY A 533 19.15 17.46 32.40
N PHE A 534 19.36 17.64 33.71
CA PHE A 534 18.63 18.61 34.51
C PHE A 534 18.91 20.07 34.13
N GLU A 535 20.09 20.41 33.61
CA GLU A 535 20.37 21.77 33.13
C GLU A 535 19.62 22.08 31.85
N PHE A 536 19.50 21.09 30.95
CA PHE A 536 18.66 21.21 29.76
C PHE A 536 17.18 21.44 30.14
N TRP A 537 16.66 20.67 31.10
CA TRP A 537 15.29 20.85 31.57
C TRP A 537 15.05 22.20 32.26
N SER A 538 15.97 22.67 33.11
CA SER A 538 15.78 23.93 33.84
C SER A 538 15.99 25.16 32.96
N LYS A 539 17.05 25.20 32.15
CA LYS A 539 17.42 26.39 31.36
C LYS A 539 16.69 26.45 30.02
N THR A 540 16.67 25.35 29.26
CA THR A 540 16.05 25.33 27.91
C THR A 540 14.56 25.08 27.99
N LEU A 541 14.12 24.06 28.74
CA LEU A 541 12.70 23.72 28.86
C LEU A 541 11.97 24.49 29.97
N LYS A 542 12.64 25.44 30.64
CA LYS A 542 12.07 26.35 31.65
C LYS A 542 11.32 25.61 32.78
N GLU A 543 11.88 24.49 33.23
CA GLU A 543 11.29 23.65 34.28
C GLU A 543 9.86 23.17 33.95
N ALA A 544 9.54 23.01 32.67
CA ALA A 544 8.19 22.65 32.23
C ALA A 544 7.68 21.38 32.93
N ARG A 545 6.50 21.51 33.53
CA ARG A 545 5.73 20.45 34.19
C ARG A 545 4.49 20.06 33.41
N PHE A 546 3.89 21.00 32.68
CA PHE A 546 2.65 20.83 31.91
C PHE A 546 2.96 20.60 30.44
N VAL A 547 2.88 19.35 29.99
CA VAL A 547 3.38 18.93 28.69
C VAL A 547 2.25 18.42 27.80
N VAL A 548 2.16 18.92 26.57
CA VAL A 548 1.25 18.37 25.55
C VAL A 548 1.94 17.24 24.80
N ALA A 549 1.29 16.08 24.74
CA ALA A 549 1.87 14.90 24.11
C ALA A 549 2.01 15.04 22.59
N PRO A 550 3.03 14.40 21.99
CA PRO A 550 3.05 14.17 20.55
C PRO A 550 1.96 13.16 20.18
N MET A 551 1.15 13.53 19.20
CA MET A 551 0.05 12.72 18.68
C MET A 551 0.08 12.71 17.15
N VAL A 552 -0.29 11.58 16.55
CA VAL A 552 -0.39 11.47 15.10
C VAL A 552 -1.55 12.34 14.63
N ASP A 553 -1.27 13.34 13.79
CA ASP A 553 -2.26 14.24 13.18
C ASP A 553 -3.11 15.06 14.19
N GLN A 554 -2.63 15.29 15.41
CA GLN A 554 -3.37 16.01 16.48
C GLN A 554 -2.50 16.96 17.33
N SER A 555 -1.29 17.28 16.88
CA SER A 555 -0.36 18.16 17.60
C SER A 555 0.22 19.24 16.67
N GLU A 556 -0.55 19.67 15.67
CA GLU A 556 -0.15 20.74 14.75
C GLU A 556 -0.08 22.10 15.46
N LEU A 557 0.63 23.06 14.85
CA LEU A 557 0.95 24.35 15.46
C LEU A 557 -0.26 25.06 16.09
N ALA A 558 -1.38 25.16 15.37
CA ALA A 558 -2.59 25.81 15.88
C ALA A 558 -3.12 25.15 17.17
N TRP A 559 -3.06 23.82 17.30
CA TRP A 559 -3.48 23.13 18.52
C TRP A 559 -2.48 23.31 19.67
N ARG A 560 -1.17 23.37 19.35
CA ARG A 560 -0.12 23.65 20.36
C ARG A 560 -0.26 25.07 20.91
N LEU A 561 -0.46 26.06 20.05
CA LEU A 561 -0.69 27.45 20.46
C LEU A 561 -1.95 27.59 21.32
N LEU A 562 -3.05 26.92 20.94
CA LEU A 562 -4.24 26.85 21.79
C LEU A 562 -3.89 26.29 23.17
N SER A 563 -3.23 25.15 23.21
CA SER A 563 -2.86 24.52 24.48
C SER A 563 -1.91 25.39 25.32
N ARG A 564 -1.02 26.18 24.68
CA ARG A 564 -0.13 27.12 25.37
C ARG A 564 -0.87 28.28 26.00
N ARG A 565 -1.85 28.85 25.29
CA ARG A 565 -2.73 29.89 25.85
C ARG A 565 -3.48 29.40 27.08
N HIS A 566 -3.69 28.09 27.16
CA HIS A 566 -4.39 27.38 28.22
C HIS A 566 -3.44 26.57 29.14
N GLY A 567 -2.25 27.11 29.41
CA GLY A 567 -1.35 26.63 30.48
C GLY A 567 -0.32 25.56 30.09
N ALA A 568 -0.27 25.09 28.83
CA ALA A 568 0.81 24.20 28.40
C ALA A 568 2.16 24.92 28.35
N GLN A 569 3.18 24.34 28.99
CA GLN A 569 4.53 24.91 29.10
C GLN A 569 5.47 24.35 28.02
N LEU A 570 5.27 23.10 27.64
CA LEU A 570 6.07 22.38 26.64
C LEU A 570 5.15 21.60 25.70
N CYS A 571 5.41 21.72 24.39
CA CYS A 571 4.66 21.01 23.37
C CYS A 571 5.61 20.17 22.50
N TYR A 572 5.04 19.15 21.88
CA TYR A 572 5.74 18.33 20.89
C TYR A 572 5.07 18.48 19.52
N THR A 573 5.82 18.33 18.43
CA THR A 573 5.26 18.18 17.08
C THR A 573 4.38 16.93 16.98
N PRO A 574 3.59 16.80 15.89
CA PRO A 574 3.09 15.49 15.50
C PRO A 574 4.24 14.50 15.35
N MET A 575 3.94 13.20 15.43
CA MET A 575 4.94 12.16 15.18
C MET A 575 5.29 12.14 13.68
N LEU A 576 6.46 12.67 13.32
CA LEU A 576 6.93 12.80 11.94
C LEU A 576 7.66 11.54 11.48
N HIS A 577 7.51 11.15 10.22
CA HIS A 577 8.22 9.99 9.68
C HIS A 577 9.58 10.40 9.10
N ALA A 578 10.70 9.98 9.73
CA ALA A 578 12.04 10.45 9.36
C ALA A 578 12.37 10.25 7.86
N GLN A 579 12.13 9.05 7.33
CA GLN A 579 12.37 8.76 5.90
C GLN A 579 11.58 9.66 4.93
N VAL A 580 10.33 9.97 5.27
CA VAL A 580 9.47 10.84 4.43
C VAL A 580 9.94 12.28 4.56
N PHE A 581 10.32 12.69 5.77
CA PHE A 581 10.83 14.02 6.08
C PHE A 581 12.14 14.39 5.36
N VAL A 582 13.02 13.40 5.19
CA VAL A 582 14.25 13.58 4.39
C VAL A 582 13.91 13.71 2.90
N ARG A 583 13.03 12.85 2.38
CA ARG A 583 12.76 12.72 0.94
C ARG A 583 11.81 13.78 0.37
N ASP A 584 10.79 14.17 1.13
CA ASP A 584 9.70 15.02 0.67
C ASP A 584 9.79 16.41 1.31
N THR A 585 10.21 17.38 0.51
CA THR A 585 10.34 18.78 0.91
C THR A 585 8.99 19.42 1.25
N ASN A 586 7.89 18.98 0.62
CA ASN A 586 6.56 19.47 0.95
C ASN A 586 6.12 18.95 2.32
N TYR A 587 6.31 17.65 2.59
CA TYR A 587 6.03 17.08 3.91
C TYR A 587 6.82 17.80 5.01
N ARG A 588 8.08 18.14 4.77
CA ARG A 588 8.89 18.92 5.73
C ARG A 588 8.34 20.34 5.93
N ARG A 589 8.11 21.09 4.85
CA ARG A 589 7.59 22.47 4.91
C ARG A 589 6.23 22.55 5.62
N ASP A 590 5.35 21.59 5.36
CA ASP A 590 3.99 21.57 5.93
C ASP A 590 3.98 21.24 7.44
N ASN A 591 5.08 20.68 7.99
CA ASN A 591 5.17 20.28 9.40
C ASN A 591 6.14 21.11 10.25
N LEU A 592 7.18 21.69 9.65
CA LEU A 592 8.11 22.59 10.36
C LEU A 592 7.70 24.06 10.27
N TYR A 593 6.79 24.42 9.35
CA TYR A 593 6.45 25.79 8.96
C TYR A 593 7.69 26.54 8.43
N SER A 594 7.50 27.42 7.44
CA SER A 594 8.64 28.09 6.79
C SER A 594 9.38 29.07 7.72
N GLU A 595 8.69 29.58 8.73
CA GLU A 595 9.22 30.49 9.75
C GLU A 595 9.09 29.84 11.14
N VAL A 596 10.12 30.00 11.98
CA VAL A 596 10.10 29.51 13.36
C VAL A 596 9.12 30.36 14.18
N CYS A 597 8.12 29.71 14.79
CA CYS A 597 7.17 30.39 15.66
C CYS A 597 7.72 30.44 17.10
N GLU A 598 8.23 31.60 17.51
CA GLU A 598 8.81 31.80 18.86
C GLU A 598 7.80 31.58 20.00
N GLU A 599 6.52 31.89 19.75
CA GLU A 599 5.43 31.65 20.70
C GLU A 599 5.23 30.15 21.00
N ASP A 600 5.68 29.28 20.10
CA ASP A 600 5.57 27.84 20.27
C ASP A 600 6.79 27.20 20.95
N ARG A 601 7.75 27.98 21.44
CA ARG A 601 8.91 27.48 22.19
C ARG A 601 8.70 27.53 23.72
N PRO A 602 9.20 26.55 24.50
CA PRO A 602 10.10 25.47 24.07
C PRO A 602 9.37 24.34 23.34
N LEU A 603 9.93 23.84 22.23
CA LEU A 603 9.33 22.85 21.35
C LEU A 603 10.23 21.64 21.14
N ILE A 604 9.64 20.43 21.14
CA ILE A 604 10.35 19.19 20.81
C ILE A 604 9.80 18.57 19.53
N THR A 605 10.67 18.32 18.56
CA THR A 605 10.29 17.64 17.30
C THR A 605 10.44 16.14 17.44
N GLN A 606 9.34 15.40 17.28
CA GLN A 606 9.34 13.95 17.43
C GLN A 606 9.37 13.23 16.08
N PHE A 607 10.30 12.30 15.92
CA PHE A 607 10.38 11.40 14.77
C PHE A 607 10.09 9.94 15.12
N CYS A 608 9.51 9.21 14.17
CA CYS A 608 9.65 7.78 14.10
C CYS A 608 10.70 7.39 13.05
N ALA A 609 11.62 6.52 13.46
CA ALA A 609 12.71 6.02 12.64
C ALA A 609 13.16 4.64 13.16
N ASN A 610 13.84 3.90 12.31
CA ASN A 610 14.44 2.59 12.61
C ASN A 610 15.82 2.42 11.96
N ASP A 611 16.35 3.49 11.38
CA ASP A 611 17.66 3.54 10.75
C ASP A 611 18.42 4.75 11.33
N PRO A 612 19.66 4.57 11.84
CA PRO A 612 20.44 5.66 12.43
C PRO A 612 20.70 6.81 11.47
N GLU A 613 21.12 6.54 10.23
CA GLU A 613 21.52 7.57 9.29
C GLU A 613 20.32 8.40 8.84
N VAL A 614 19.19 7.74 8.54
CA VAL A 614 17.95 8.43 8.16
C VAL A 614 17.41 9.27 9.31
N PHE A 615 17.51 8.79 10.56
CA PHE A 615 17.11 9.57 11.73
C PHE A 615 17.94 10.84 11.87
N ILE A 616 19.27 10.75 11.71
CA ILE A 616 20.17 11.90 11.79
C ILE A 616 19.93 12.90 10.69
N GLN A 617 19.77 12.45 9.44
CA GLN A 617 19.45 13.34 8.32
C GLN A 617 18.15 14.11 8.59
N ALA A 618 17.11 13.44 9.08
CA ALA A 618 15.85 14.09 9.44
C ALA A 618 16.02 15.08 10.61
N ALA A 619 16.79 14.70 11.63
CA ALA A 619 17.02 15.51 12.82
C ALA A 619 17.86 16.76 12.52
N LEU A 620 18.89 16.67 11.68
CA LEU A 620 19.70 17.81 11.23
C LEU A 620 18.87 18.85 10.46
N LEU A 621 17.89 18.39 9.68
CA LEU A 621 16.94 19.26 8.97
C LEU A 621 15.91 19.93 9.89
N ALA A 622 15.75 19.47 11.13
CA ALA A 622 14.75 19.96 12.07
C ALA A 622 15.34 20.70 13.28
N GLN A 623 16.62 20.52 13.59
CA GLN A 623 17.24 21.01 14.82
C GLN A 623 17.09 22.52 15.02
N ASP A 624 17.15 23.31 13.96
CA ASP A 624 17.06 24.78 14.03
C ASP A 624 15.63 25.28 14.32
N HIS A 625 14.63 24.42 14.15
CA HIS A 625 13.21 24.73 14.35
C HIS A 625 12.68 24.30 15.72
N CYS A 626 13.52 23.72 16.59
CA CYS A 626 13.11 23.20 17.88
C CYS A 626 14.20 23.35 18.96
N ASP A 627 13.89 22.95 20.19
CA ASP A 627 14.80 22.98 21.34
C ASP A 627 15.37 21.58 21.67
N ALA A 628 14.76 20.53 21.13
CA ALA A 628 15.25 19.15 21.18
C ALA A 628 14.56 18.26 20.14
N ILE A 629 15.20 17.13 19.84
CA ILE A 629 14.68 16.07 18.97
C ILE A 629 14.26 14.88 19.84
N ASP A 630 13.10 14.28 19.57
CA ASP A 630 12.62 13.09 20.28
C ASP A 630 12.51 11.88 19.35
N LEU A 631 12.99 10.72 19.81
CA LEU A 631 12.76 9.44 19.16
C LEU A 631 11.50 8.76 19.76
N ASN A 632 10.48 8.57 18.93
CA ASN A 632 9.27 7.85 19.33
C ASN A 632 9.54 6.35 19.43
N LEU A 633 9.50 5.84 20.66
CA LEU A 633 9.61 4.41 21.01
C LEU A 633 8.35 3.92 21.75
N GLY A 634 7.24 4.67 21.63
CA GLY A 634 6.04 4.50 22.47
C GLY A 634 4.74 4.30 21.70
N CYS A 635 4.69 4.56 20.40
CA CYS A 635 3.47 4.39 19.59
C CYS A 635 3.16 2.89 19.36
N PRO A 636 2.01 2.34 19.81
CA PRO A 636 1.68 0.93 19.64
C PRO A 636 0.77 0.65 18.42
N GLN A 637 0.52 1.67 17.59
CA GLN A 637 -0.40 1.60 16.47
C GLN A 637 0.09 0.62 15.40
N MET A 638 -0.82 0.11 14.58
CA MET A 638 -0.47 -0.82 13.50
C MET A 638 0.47 -0.20 12.45
N ILE A 639 0.45 1.13 12.30
CA ILE A 639 1.37 1.85 11.40
C ILE A 639 2.81 1.72 11.92
N ALA A 640 3.04 1.96 13.22
CA ALA A 640 4.33 1.73 13.86
C ALA A 640 4.78 0.27 13.77
N LYS A 641 3.86 -0.68 13.92
CA LYS A 641 4.15 -2.12 13.73
C LYS A 641 4.61 -2.44 12.31
N ARG A 642 3.94 -1.85 11.30
CA ARG A 642 4.23 -2.11 9.88
C ARG A 642 5.53 -1.46 9.43
N GLY A 643 5.82 -0.26 9.91
CA GLY A 643 7.04 0.47 9.60
C GLY A 643 8.23 0.09 10.47
N HIS A 644 8.03 -0.79 11.46
CA HIS A 644 9.06 -1.26 12.38
C HIS A 644 9.75 -0.14 13.16
N TYR A 645 8.96 0.75 13.75
CA TYR A 645 9.40 1.83 14.63
C TYR A 645 8.45 1.96 15.83
N GLY A 646 8.62 2.97 16.69
CA GLY A 646 7.78 3.09 17.89
C GLY A 646 8.09 1.99 18.90
N VAL A 647 7.07 1.49 19.58
CA VAL A 647 7.23 0.45 20.62
C VAL A 647 7.75 -0.88 20.08
N PHE A 648 7.77 -1.07 18.76
CA PHE A 648 8.23 -2.32 18.14
C PHE A 648 9.75 -2.44 18.07
N LEU A 649 10.48 -1.35 18.32
CA LEU A 649 11.93 -1.35 18.48
C LEU A 649 12.39 -1.60 19.93
N GLN A 650 11.47 -1.65 20.90
CA GLN A 650 11.82 -1.71 22.32
C GLN A 650 12.67 -2.94 22.70
N ASP A 651 12.66 -4.01 21.90
CA ASP A 651 13.46 -5.22 22.10
C ASP A 651 14.81 -5.18 21.33
N GLU A 652 15.08 -4.14 20.53
CA GLU A 652 16.27 -4.00 19.67
C GLU A 652 17.30 -3.01 20.26
N TRP A 653 17.81 -3.33 21.44
CA TRP A 653 18.60 -2.39 22.25
C TRP A 653 19.88 -1.92 21.55
N VAL A 654 20.55 -2.81 20.81
CA VAL A 654 21.78 -2.47 20.06
C VAL A 654 21.51 -1.43 18.97
N LEU A 655 20.36 -1.51 18.31
CA LEU A 655 19.97 -0.54 17.29
C LEU A 655 19.66 0.81 17.95
N LEU A 656 18.88 0.80 19.03
CA LEU A 656 18.51 2.01 19.75
C LEU A 656 19.72 2.75 20.35
N GLU A 657 20.67 2.00 20.92
CA GLU A 657 21.93 2.57 21.41
C GLU A 657 22.69 3.29 20.30
N LYS A 658 22.75 2.69 19.10
CA LYS A 658 23.39 3.32 17.93
C LYS A 658 22.68 4.59 17.49
N ILE A 659 21.35 4.58 17.36
CA ILE A 659 20.57 5.74 16.94
C ILE A 659 20.77 6.90 17.93
N ILE A 660 20.62 6.63 19.23
CA ILE A 660 20.68 7.68 20.26
C ILE A 660 22.09 8.22 20.44
N ARG A 661 23.10 7.36 20.40
CA ARG A 661 24.51 7.79 20.49
C ARG A 661 24.89 8.69 19.34
N LEU A 662 24.58 8.26 18.11
CA LEU A 662 24.86 9.06 16.92
C LEU A 662 24.12 10.41 16.97
N ALA A 663 22.89 10.43 17.47
CA ALA A 663 22.10 11.66 17.61
C ALA A 663 22.66 12.59 18.68
N ASN A 664 23.11 12.05 19.80
CA ASN A 664 23.72 12.86 20.85
C ASN A 664 25.04 13.51 20.38
N GLU A 665 25.84 12.78 19.59
CA GLU A 665 27.11 13.24 19.03
C GLU A 665 26.96 14.25 17.89
N LYS A 666 25.97 14.07 17.00
CA LYS A 666 25.85 14.87 15.76
C LYS A 666 24.95 16.09 15.88
N LEU A 667 23.98 16.10 16.80
CA LEU A 667 22.99 17.18 16.90
C LEU A 667 23.43 18.26 17.89
N SER A 668 23.25 19.52 17.50
CA SER A 668 23.47 20.68 18.39
C SER A 668 22.44 20.75 19.53
N VAL A 669 21.23 20.23 19.31
CA VAL A 669 20.13 20.16 20.30
C VAL A 669 20.00 18.79 20.98
N PRO A 670 19.53 18.71 22.24
CA PRO A 670 19.33 17.46 22.99
C PRO A 670 18.45 16.41 22.31
N ILE A 671 18.83 15.13 22.46
CA ILE A 671 18.02 13.98 22.05
C ILE A 671 17.23 13.47 23.26
N THR A 672 15.92 13.32 23.10
CA THR A 672 15.00 12.77 24.10
C THR A 672 14.36 11.49 23.56
N CYS A 673 13.75 10.70 24.44
CA CYS A 673 13.03 9.50 24.03
C CYS A 673 11.67 9.41 24.72
N LYS A 674 10.67 8.89 24.01
CA LYS A 674 9.37 8.53 24.59
C LYS A 674 9.12 7.03 24.47
N ILE A 675 9.04 6.33 25.59
CA ILE A 675 8.89 4.86 25.63
C ILE A 675 7.55 4.40 26.21
N ARG A 676 7.24 3.13 26.00
CA ARG A 676 6.24 2.35 26.76
C ARG A 676 6.95 1.35 27.67
N VAL A 677 6.27 0.90 28.71
CA VAL A 677 6.82 -0.05 29.69
C VAL A 677 6.71 -1.51 29.22
N PHE A 678 7.59 -2.37 29.71
CA PHE A 678 7.44 -3.82 29.62
C PHE A 678 6.45 -4.32 30.68
N ASN A 679 6.11 -5.62 30.64
CA ASN A 679 5.35 -6.23 31.74
C ASN A 679 6.22 -6.33 33.00
N GLU A 680 7.51 -6.60 32.81
CA GLU A 680 8.51 -6.71 33.86
C GLU A 680 9.11 -5.34 34.20
N MET A 681 9.08 -5.01 35.49
CA MET A 681 9.56 -3.75 36.04
C MET A 681 11.06 -3.56 35.78
N GLU A 682 11.84 -4.60 36.08
CA GLU A 682 13.30 -4.62 36.00
C GLU A 682 13.78 -4.46 34.56
N LYS A 683 13.06 -5.05 33.60
CA LYS A 683 13.36 -4.90 32.17
C LYS A 683 13.11 -3.46 31.72
N THR A 684 12.04 -2.84 32.20
CA THR A 684 11.74 -1.42 31.92
C THR A 684 12.83 -0.49 32.47
N VAL A 685 13.28 -0.73 33.70
CA VAL A 685 14.37 0.04 34.33
C VAL A 685 15.68 -0.12 33.57
N SER A 686 16.07 -1.35 33.24
CA SER A 686 17.31 -1.63 32.49
C SER A 686 17.28 -0.99 31.10
N TYR A 687 16.11 -1.02 30.45
CA TYR A 687 15.90 -0.37 29.16
C TYR A 687 16.06 1.16 29.27
N ALA A 688 15.48 1.80 30.28
CA ALA A 688 15.62 3.23 30.51
C ALA A 688 17.09 3.65 30.76
N GLN A 689 17.82 2.89 31.57
CA GLN A 689 19.25 3.12 31.85
C GLN A 689 20.12 2.96 30.59
N MET A 690 19.78 2.03 29.71
CA MET A 690 20.48 1.87 28.42
C MET A 690 20.29 3.13 27.55
N LEU A 691 19.07 3.67 27.46
CA LEU A 691 18.79 4.88 26.69
C LEU A 691 19.52 6.10 27.27
N GLU A 692 19.55 6.25 28.59
CA GLU A 692 20.31 7.29 29.29
C GLU A 692 21.81 7.18 28.97
N LYS A 693 22.40 5.99 29.14
CA LYS A 693 23.82 5.73 28.84
C LYS A 693 24.16 5.98 27.37
N ALA A 694 23.23 5.75 26.45
CA ALA A 694 23.41 6.03 25.03
C ALA A 694 23.45 7.54 24.71
N GLY A 695 22.98 8.41 25.61
CA GLY A 695 23.02 9.87 25.45
C GLY A 695 21.65 10.56 25.47
N CYS A 696 20.58 9.85 25.82
CA CYS A 696 19.26 10.45 26.01
C CYS A 696 19.27 11.44 27.18
N GLN A 697 18.76 12.66 26.97
CA GLN A 697 18.84 13.77 27.95
C GLN A 697 17.55 13.97 28.75
N LEU A 698 16.43 13.41 28.29
CA LEU A 698 15.14 13.43 28.97
C LEU A 698 14.32 12.23 28.50
N LEU A 699 13.65 11.54 29.43
CA LEU A 699 12.88 10.33 29.12
C LEU A 699 11.40 10.50 29.48
N THR A 700 10.52 10.31 28.50
CA THR A 700 9.06 10.26 28.75
C THR A 700 8.59 8.82 28.84
N ILE A 701 7.98 8.43 29.97
CA ILE A 701 7.47 7.09 30.21
C ILE A 701 5.96 7.07 30.08
N HIS A 702 5.46 6.37 29.06
CA HIS A 702 4.06 5.97 29.05
C HIS A 702 3.88 4.70 29.87
N GLY A 703 3.19 4.78 31.01
CA GLY A 703 2.98 3.66 31.95
C GLY A 703 2.12 2.49 31.43
N ARG A 704 1.92 2.37 30.11
CA ARG A 704 1.16 1.27 29.49
C ARG A 704 2.08 0.43 28.63
N THR A 705 1.81 -0.86 28.57
CA THR A 705 2.52 -1.81 27.72
C THR A 705 2.12 -1.65 26.24
N LYS A 706 2.82 -2.32 25.33
CA LYS A 706 2.50 -2.31 23.89
C LYS A 706 1.10 -2.85 23.57
N ASP A 707 0.58 -3.74 24.42
CA ASP A 707 -0.71 -4.42 24.22
C ASP A 707 -1.88 -3.63 24.79
N GLN A 708 -1.62 -2.73 25.75
CA GLN A 708 -2.59 -1.81 26.34
C GLN A 708 -2.93 -0.64 25.40
N LYS A 709 -3.83 -0.89 24.44
CA LYS A 709 -4.29 0.07 23.43
C LYS A 709 -5.75 -0.15 23.01
N GLY A 710 -6.38 0.88 22.46
CA GLY A 710 -7.74 0.78 21.92
C GLY A 710 -8.77 0.42 22.99
N PRO A 711 -9.70 -0.53 22.76
CA PRO A 711 -10.63 -1.00 23.78
C PRO A 711 -9.95 -1.62 25.00
N MET A 712 -8.72 -2.11 24.86
CA MET A 712 -7.93 -2.74 25.93
C MET A 712 -6.92 -1.77 26.55
N THR A 713 -7.17 -0.45 26.46
CA THR A 713 -6.23 0.58 26.93
C THR A 713 -5.87 0.42 28.42
N GLY A 714 -6.84 0.09 29.29
CA GLY A 714 -6.60 -0.08 30.73
C GLY A 714 -5.96 1.13 31.43
N ILE A 715 -5.53 0.91 32.67
CA ILE A 715 -4.90 1.93 33.52
C ILE A 715 -3.37 1.89 33.28
N ALA A 716 -2.76 3.07 33.11
CA ALA A 716 -1.30 3.20 33.11
C ALA A 716 -0.72 2.94 34.52
N SER A 717 0.34 2.14 34.61
CA SER A 717 1.07 1.85 35.86
C SER A 717 2.03 2.99 36.19
N TRP A 718 1.69 3.77 37.22
CA TRP A 718 2.57 4.80 37.78
C TRP A 718 3.72 4.20 38.61
N GLU A 719 3.56 2.99 39.13
CA GLU A 719 4.65 2.22 39.76
C GLU A 719 5.84 2.01 38.81
N HIS A 720 5.58 1.71 37.53
CA HIS A 720 6.66 1.59 36.55
C HIS A 720 7.39 2.91 36.31
N ILE A 721 6.63 4.01 36.27
CA ILE A 721 7.19 5.35 36.08
C ILE A 721 8.06 5.72 37.29
N LYS A 722 7.58 5.44 38.51
CA LYS A 722 8.29 5.69 39.77
C LYS A 722 9.59 4.90 39.86
N ALA A 723 9.57 3.62 39.45
CA ALA A 723 10.77 2.78 39.44
C ALA A 723 11.82 3.31 38.47
N VAL A 724 11.41 3.68 37.24
CA VAL A 724 12.33 4.29 36.26
C VAL A 724 12.86 5.63 36.76
N ARG A 725 12.00 6.50 37.31
CA ARG A 725 12.43 7.79 37.86
C ARG A 725 13.50 7.63 38.93
N LYS A 726 13.40 6.64 39.81
CA LYS A 726 14.43 6.37 40.84
C LYS A 726 15.76 5.83 40.27
N ALA A 727 15.74 5.26 39.06
CA ALA A 727 16.86 4.51 38.51
C ALA A 727 17.71 5.28 37.49
N VAL A 728 17.23 6.43 36.98
CA VAL A 728 17.94 7.28 36.01
C VAL A 728 18.25 8.66 36.60
N ASN A 729 19.32 9.30 36.12
CA ASN A 729 19.82 10.60 36.57
C ASN A 729 19.42 11.76 35.65
N ILE A 730 18.66 11.49 34.59
CA ILE A 730 18.04 12.49 33.72
C ILE A 730 16.59 12.80 34.15
N PRO A 731 16.04 13.97 33.77
CA PRO A 731 14.63 14.28 33.97
C PRO A 731 13.71 13.23 33.34
N VAL A 732 12.64 12.88 34.07
CA VAL A 732 11.62 11.94 33.60
C VAL A 732 10.27 12.63 33.54
N PHE A 733 9.53 12.43 32.45
CA PHE A 733 8.13 12.82 32.31
C PHE A 733 7.19 11.62 32.35
N ALA A 734 6.08 11.75 33.05
CA ALA A 734 5.03 10.72 33.09
C ALA A 734 3.99 10.93 31.97
N ASN A 735 3.47 9.84 31.42
CA ASN A 735 2.37 9.89 30.46
C ASN A 735 1.37 8.74 30.68
N GLY A 736 0.07 9.08 30.68
CA GLY A 736 -1.04 8.13 30.82
C GLY A 736 -1.90 8.38 32.06
N ASN A 737 -3.22 8.29 31.88
CA ASN A 737 -4.26 8.57 32.87
C ASN A 737 -4.33 10.03 33.36
N ILE A 738 -3.98 11.01 32.51
CA ILE A 738 -4.03 12.44 32.86
C ILE A 738 -5.20 13.08 32.13
N GLN A 739 -6.26 13.40 32.88
CA GLN A 739 -7.52 13.97 32.36
C GLN A 739 -7.87 15.31 33.01
N HIS A 740 -7.34 15.59 34.20
CA HIS A 740 -7.52 16.82 34.96
C HIS A 740 -6.20 17.35 35.51
N LEU A 741 -6.19 18.61 35.97
CA LEU A 741 -5.05 19.20 36.66
C LEU A 741 -4.69 18.43 37.95
N SER A 742 -5.69 17.96 38.71
CA SER A 742 -5.46 17.14 39.91
C SER A 742 -4.71 15.83 39.61
N ASP A 743 -4.93 15.22 38.43
CA ASP A 743 -4.19 14.03 38.01
C ASP A 743 -2.70 14.34 37.80
N VAL A 744 -2.39 15.55 37.33
CA VAL A 744 -1.00 16.01 37.15
C VAL A 744 -0.30 16.11 38.50
N GLU A 745 -0.91 16.81 39.45
CA GLU A 745 -0.35 16.98 40.80
C GLU A 745 -0.17 15.64 41.50
N HIS A 746 -1.18 14.78 41.45
CA HIS A 746 -1.14 13.46 42.05
C HIS A 746 -0.06 12.57 41.40
N CYS A 747 0.04 12.59 40.07
CA CYS A 747 1.07 11.83 39.35
C CYS A 747 2.49 12.28 39.74
N ILE A 748 2.74 13.59 39.85
CA ILE A 748 4.04 14.14 40.27
C ILE A 748 4.36 13.72 41.71
N GLN A 749 3.40 13.86 42.63
CA GLN A 749 3.57 13.47 44.03
C GLN A 749 3.87 11.97 44.20
N GLU A 750 3.16 11.11 43.46
CA GLU A 750 3.28 9.66 43.59
C GLU A 750 4.56 9.12 42.97
N THR A 751 4.95 9.65 41.79
CA THR A 751 6.05 9.12 40.97
C THR A 751 7.37 9.88 41.12
N GLY A 752 7.36 11.14 41.55
CA GLY A 752 8.54 12.00 41.68
C GLY A 752 9.12 12.51 40.34
N VAL A 753 8.33 12.44 39.26
CA VAL A 753 8.70 12.94 37.92
C VAL A 753 8.75 14.47 37.87
N GLN A 754 9.50 15.01 36.90
CA GLN A 754 9.69 16.45 36.73
C GLN A 754 8.51 17.11 35.99
N GLY A 755 7.75 16.34 35.22
CA GLY A 755 6.64 16.82 34.43
C GLY A 755 5.70 15.70 33.98
N VAL A 756 4.53 16.11 33.53
CA VAL A 756 3.43 15.21 33.17
C VAL A 756 2.88 15.61 31.82
N MET A 757 2.71 14.60 30.98
CA MET A 757 2.26 14.74 29.61
C MET A 757 0.81 14.29 29.46
N SER A 758 -0.05 15.15 28.93
CA SER A 758 -1.44 14.82 28.57
C SER A 758 -1.64 14.69 27.07
N ALA A 759 -2.43 13.70 26.65
CA ALA A 759 -2.76 13.42 25.25
C ALA A 759 -4.28 13.55 25.04
N GLU A 760 -5.02 12.45 25.17
CA GLU A 760 -6.49 12.46 25.01
C GLU A 760 -7.19 13.46 25.95
N GLY A 761 -6.70 13.66 27.17
CA GLY A 761 -7.28 14.66 28.09
C GLY A 761 -7.25 16.07 27.53
N ASN A 762 -6.11 16.51 26.99
CA ASN A 762 -5.98 17.82 26.36
C ASN A 762 -6.85 17.97 25.09
N LEU A 763 -7.02 16.90 24.28
CA LEU A 763 -7.94 16.91 23.12
C LEU A 763 -9.42 17.11 23.48
N HIS A 764 -9.80 16.75 24.71
CA HIS A 764 -11.16 16.90 25.22
C HIS A 764 -11.33 18.17 26.08
N ASN A 765 -10.24 18.70 26.64
CA ASN A 765 -10.19 19.96 27.35
C ASN A 765 -8.82 20.64 27.15
N PRO A 766 -8.69 21.62 26.24
CA PRO A 766 -7.46 22.38 26.07
C PRO A 766 -7.02 23.10 27.34
N ALA A 767 -7.98 23.55 28.17
CA ALA A 767 -7.79 24.18 29.48
C ALA A 767 -7.54 23.20 30.64
N LEU A 768 -7.13 21.97 30.34
CA LEU A 768 -6.81 20.96 31.35
C LEU A 768 -5.78 21.46 32.37
N PHE A 769 -4.77 22.22 31.93
CA PHE A 769 -3.69 22.70 32.81
C PHE A 769 -4.05 23.94 33.64
N GLU A 770 -5.17 24.61 33.34
CA GLU A 770 -5.71 25.69 34.16
C GLU A 770 -6.67 25.18 35.24
N GLY A 771 -7.08 23.91 35.14
CA GLY A 771 -7.94 23.26 36.14
C GLY A 771 -9.42 23.61 36.03
N HIS A 772 -9.87 24.23 34.93
CA HIS A 772 -11.28 24.52 34.67
C HIS A 772 -11.79 23.87 33.38
N SER A 773 -13.12 23.94 33.18
CA SER A 773 -13.86 23.27 32.10
C SER A 773 -14.67 24.32 31.33
N PRO A 774 -14.05 25.04 30.38
CA PRO A 774 -14.73 26.10 29.65
C PRO A 774 -15.79 25.52 28.70
N PRO A 775 -16.76 26.34 28.25
CA PRO A 775 -17.68 25.93 27.22
C PRO A 775 -16.98 25.48 25.94
N VAL A 776 -17.45 24.39 25.34
CA VAL A 776 -16.75 23.75 24.23
C VAL A 776 -16.69 24.59 22.95
N TRP A 777 -17.59 25.57 22.79
CA TRP A 777 -17.57 26.49 21.65
C TRP A 777 -16.49 27.57 21.79
N GLU A 778 -16.15 27.99 23.01
CA GLU A 778 -15.12 29.03 23.23
C GLU A 778 -13.75 28.51 22.80
N MET A 779 -13.41 27.30 23.26
CA MET A 779 -12.20 26.61 22.82
C MET A 779 -12.17 26.36 21.30
N ALA A 780 -13.34 26.06 20.71
CA ALA A 780 -13.43 25.82 19.28
C ALA A 780 -13.28 27.12 18.46
N GLU A 781 -13.88 28.22 18.91
CA GLU A 781 -13.76 29.53 18.26
C GLU A 781 -12.31 30.02 18.31
N GLU A 782 -11.65 29.91 19.46
CA GLU A 782 -10.24 30.27 19.59
C GLU A 782 -9.33 29.40 18.71
N TYR A 783 -9.56 28.09 18.70
CA TYR A 783 -8.82 27.17 17.84
C TYR A 783 -9.00 27.51 16.35
N LEU A 784 -10.24 27.77 15.93
CA LEU A 784 -10.53 28.14 14.54
C LEU A 784 -9.87 29.47 14.14
N GLU A 785 -9.69 30.39 15.09
CA GLU A 785 -8.97 31.64 14.83
C GLU A 785 -7.47 31.41 14.63
N LEU A 786 -6.84 30.60 15.50
CA LEU A 786 -5.45 30.17 15.33
C LEU A 786 -5.23 29.43 14.00
N VAL A 787 -6.17 28.59 13.58
CA VAL A 787 -6.13 27.89 12.29
C VAL A 787 -6.13 28.87 11.09
N LYS A 788 -6.83 30.01 11.19
CA LYS A 788 -6.80 31.05 10.15
C LYS A 788 -5.49 31.83 10.18
N GLN A 789 -4.96 32.10 11.36
CA GLN A 789 -3.76 32.92 11.55
C GLN A 789 -2.49 32.19 11.10
N TYR A 790 -2.41 30.87 11.28
CA TYR A 790 -1.22 30.07 10.99
C TYR A 790 -1.46 28.98 9.92
N PRO A 791 -1.69 29.33 8.64
CA PRO A 791 -1.72 28.36 7.54
C PRO A 791 -0.31 27.85 7.19
N PRO A 792 -0.16 26.62 6.65
CA PRO A 792 -1.21 25.68 6.25
C PRO A 792 -1.67 24.77 7.40
N CYS A 793 -2.98 24.67 7.61
CA CYS A 793 -3.58 23.65 8.48
C CYS A 793 -4.61 22.83 7.70
N THR A 794 -4.43 21.51 7.69
CA THR A 794 -5.32 20.63 6.92
C THR A 794 -6.68 20.52 7.62
N LEU A 795 -7.78 20.74 6.89
CA LEU A 795 -9.15 20.68 7.41
C LEU A 795 -9.51 19.33 8.10
N SER A 796 -8.77 18.25 7.81
CA SER A 796 -8.93 16.98 8.52
C SER A 796 -8.52 17.06 9.99
N TYR A 797 -7.45 17.80 10.31
CA TYR A 797 -6.99 18.00 11.68
C TYR A 797 -8.03 18.80 12.45
N VAL A 798 -8.42 19.95 11.88
CA VAL A 798 -9.44 20.82 12.46
C VAL A 798 -10.72 20.06 12.79
N ARG A 799 -11.25 19.30 11.83
CA ARG A 799 -12.45 18.50 12.04
C ARG A 799 -12.27 17.39 13.08
N ALA A 800 -11.09 16.76 13.13
CA ALA A 800 -10.83 15.70 14.11
C ALA A 800 -10.78 16.25 15.54
N HIS A 801 -10.15 17.41 15.74
CA HIS A 801 -10.14 18.17 16.99
C HIS A 801 -11.54 18.55 17.43
N LEU A 802 -12.36 19.12 16.54
CA LEU A 802 -13.75 19.48 16.85
C LEU A 802 -14.60 18.25 17.22
N PHE A 803 -14.36 17.08 16.62
CA PHE A 803 -15.05 15.85 17.03
C PHE A 803 -14.67 15.38 18.45
N LYS A 804 -13.47 15.71 18.92
CA LYS A 804 -12.98 15.38 20.26
C LYS A 804 -13.48 16.38 21.29
N LEU A 805 -13.28 17.66 21.01
CA LEU A 805 -13.72 18.77 21.84
C LEU A 805 -15.25 18.73 22.06
N TRP A 806 -16.03 18.48 21.01
CA TRP A 806 -17.50 18.39 21.08
C TRP A 806 -18.03 16.99 21.29
N HIS A 807 -17.22 16.04 21.76
CA HIS A 807 -17.61 14.62 21.80
C HIS A 807 -18.96 14.40 22.48
N HIS A 808 -19.18 15.00 23.65
CA HIS A 808 -20.40 14.85 24.46
C HIS A 808 -21.55 15.66 23.87
N THR A 809 -21.31 16.91 23.47
CA THR A 809 -22.29 17.78 22.80
C THR A 809 -22.87 17.14 21.52
N LEU A 810 -22.02 16.48 20.72
CA LEU A 810 -22.42 15.81 19.48
C LEU A 810 -23.15 14.48 19.70
N GLN A 811 -23.16 13.92 20.92
CA GLN A 811 -24.04 12.79 21.25
C GLN A 811 -25.48 13.24 21.44
N ILE A 812 -25.68 14.46 21.96
CA ILE A 812 -26.99 15.12 22.10
C ILE A 812 -27.45 15.68 20.75
N HIS A 813 -26.61 16.48 20.09
CA HIS A 813 -26.90 17.11 18.80
C HIS A 813 -26.37 16.27 17.64
N GLN A 814 -27.00 15.12 17.38
CA GLN A 814 -26.59 14.20 16.31
C GLN A 814 -26.68 14.81 14.90
N ASP A 815 -27.56 15.79 14.70
CA ASP A 815 -27.68 16.52 13.44
C ASP A 815 -26.46 17.40 13.17
N LEU A 816 -25.94 18.11 14.18
CA LEU A 816 -24.69 18.86 14.08
C LEU A 816 -23.49 17.93 13.87
N ARG A 817 -23.52 16.72 14.43
CA ARG A 817 -22.50 15.68 14.19
C ARG A 817 -22.45 15.27 12.72
N GLU A 818 -23.62 15.08 12.11
CA GLU A 818 -23.71 14.81 10.68
C GLU A 818 -23.29 16.00 9.84
N GLU A 819 -23.64 17.22 10.25
CA GLU A 819 -23.26 18.45 9.55
C GLU A 819 -21.74 18.62 9.54
N LEU A 820 -21.10 18.54 10.72
CA LEU A 820 -19.63 18.57 10.90
C LEU A 820 -18.92 17.54 10.01
N ALA A 821 -19.48 16.33 9.87
CA ALA A 821 -18.92 15.27 9.03
C ALA A 821 -18.98 15.60 7.52
N LYS A 822 -19.83 16.52 7.09
CA LYS A 822 -20.08 16.87 5.68
C LYS A 822 -19.31 18.13 5.24
N VAL A 823 -18.78 18.91 6.18
CA VAL A 823 -18.07 20.18 5.93
C VAL A 823 -16.84 20.00 5.04
N LYS A 824 -16.58 21.00 4.17
CA LYS A 824 -15.48 21.00 3.18
C LYS A 824 -14.58 22.24 3.21
N ASN A 825 -14.92 23.27 3.99
CA ASN A 825 -14.13 24.50 4.12
C ASN A 825 -14.22 25.01 5.57
N LEU A 826 -13.37 25.97 5.92
CA LEU A 826 -13.24 26.49 7.28
C LEU A 826 -14.45 27.36 7.69
N GLU A 827 -15.04 28.09 6.76
CA GLU A 827 -16.22 28.94 7.00
C GLU A 827 -17.42 28.09 7.43
N SER A 828 -17.70 26.99 6.73
CA SER A 828 -18.74 26.05 7.12
C SER A 828 -18.44 25.32 8.44
N LEU A 829 -17.18 25.22 8.89
CA LEU A 829 -16.87 24.74 10.25
C LEU A 829 -17.25 25.79 11.30
N ALA A 830 -16.93 27.06 11.04
CA ALA A 830 -17.34 28.17 11.88
C ALA A 830 -18.87 28.27 11.96
N ASP A 831 -19.60 27.99 10.88
CA ASP A 831 -21.07 27.91 10.89
C ASP A 831 -21.59 26.85 11.86
N VAL A 832 -21.02 25.65 11.82
CA VAL A 832 -21.39 24.57 12.75
C VAL A 832 -21.08 24.96 14.20
N SER A 833 -19.93 25.62 14.44
CA SER A 833 -19.58 26.15 15.76
C SER A 833 -20.60 27.17 16.26
N ARG A 834 -21.00 28.13 15.41
CA ARG A 834 -22.02 29.15 15.74
C ARG A 834 -23.38 28.53 16.06
N LYS A 835 -23.82 27.54 15.26
CA LYS A 835 -25.07 26.80 15.52
C LYS A 835 -25.02 26.03 16.83
N LEU A 836 -23.89 25.38 17.12
CA LEU A 836 -23.67 24.64 18.36
C LEU A 836 -23.75 25.59 19.56
N ARG A 837 -23.05 26.74 19.49
CA ARG A 837 -23.07 27.79 20.52
C ARG A 837 -24.49 28.29 20.80
N LEU A 838 -25.23 28.69 19.76
CA LEU A 838 -26.60 29.19 19.91
C LEU A 838 -27.50 28.18 20.62
N ARG A 839 -27.44 26.90 20.23
CA ARG A 839 -28.24 25.84 20.89
C ARG A 839 -27.86 25.65 22.34
N CYS A 840 -26.57 25.61 22.66
CA CYS A 840 -26.14 25.46 24.04
C CYS A 840 -26.54 26.69 24.88
N GLN A 841 -26.42 27.90 24.34
CA GLN A 841 -26.86 29.13 25.01
C GLN A 841 -28.37 29.17 25.23
N GLU A 842 -29.18 28.71 24.28
CA GLU A 842 -30.63 28.55 24.48
C GLU A 842 -30.96 27.52 25.56
N GLU A 843 -30.22 26.41 25.63
CA GLU A 843 -30.40 25.40 26.68
C GLU A 843 -30.02 25.94 28.07
N ILE A 844 -28.96 26.74 28.15
CA ILE A 844 -28.55 27.45 29.37
C ILE A 844 -29.62 28.49 29.78
N ALA A 845 -30.10 29.31 28.83
CA ALA A 845 -31.09 30.35 29.09
C ALA A 845 -32.47 29.81 29.50
N LYS A 846 -32.80 28.58 29.08
CA LYS A 846 -34.03 27.87 29.50
C LYS A 846 -33.98 27.35 30.94
N GLY A 847 -32.90 27.59 31.69
CA GLY A 847 -32.84 27.45 33.14
C GLY A 847 -33.08 26.03 33.65
N LYS A 848 -32.29 25.05 33.18
CA LYS A 848 -32.29 23.70 33.76
C LYS A 848 -31.02 23.43 34.54
N ASP A 849 -31.02 23.86 35.80
CA ASP A 849 -30.37 23.06 36.84
C ASP A 849 -31.24 21.82 37.09
N VAL A 850 -30.65 20.64 36.86
CA VAL A 850 -30.90 19.38 37.58
C VAL A 850 -32.36 19.00 37.84
N GLU A 851 -33.05 18.43 36.84
CA GLU A 851 -34.05 17.38 37.12
C GLU A 851 -34.14 16.42 35.92
N GLU A 852 -33.49 15.27 36.11
CA GLU A 852 -33.87 13.94 35.61
C GLU A 852 -34.63 13.87 34.27
N LYS A 853 -33.91 14.13 33.16
CA LYS A 853 -34.23 13.47 31.90
C LYS A 853 -33.01 12.75 31.37
N GLU A 854 -32.81 11.52 31.84
CA GLU A 854 -32.11 10.42 31.16
C GLU A 854 -30.79 10.76 30.43
N SER A 855 -30.02 11.75 30.87
CA SER A 855 -28.67 11.98 30.37
C SER A 855 -27.72 11.17 31.25
N SER A 856 -27.10 10.13 30.69
CA SER A 856 -26.11 9.30 31.39
C SER A 856 -24.75 10.01 31.59
N LEU A 857 -24.68 11.33 31.40
CA LEU A 857 -23.44 12.11 31.44
C LEU A 857 -23.29 12.81 32.80
N PRO A 858 -22.08 12.80 33.39
CA PRO A 858 -21.84 13.34 34.73
C PRO A 858 -21.79 14.87 34.80
N PHE A 859 -21.59 15.55 33.66
CA PHE A 859 -21.50 17.01 33.57
C PHE A 859 -22.35 17.53 32.40
N PRO A 860 -22.70 18.83 32.38
CA PRO A 860 -23.38 19.43 31.23
C PRO A 860 -22.62 19.14 29.93
N HIS A 861 -23.35 18.73 28.89
CA HIS A 861 -22.72 18.25 27.64
C HIS A 861 -21.94 19.33 26.89
N TRP A 862 -22.16 20.60 27.24
CA TRP A 862 -21.61 21.79 26.59
C TRP A 862 -20.33 22.35 27.24
N ILE A 863 -19.85 21.76 28.33
CA ILE A 863 -18.53 22.08 28.90
C ILE A 863 -17.49 21.05 28.49
N CYS A 864 -16.23 21.50 28.34
CA CYS A 864 -15.11 20.62 28.08
C CYS A 864 -14.98 19.63 29.24
N GLN A 865 -14.96 18.34 28.95
CA GLN A 865 -14.94 17.32 30.00
C GLN A 865 -14.18 16.08 29.50
N PRO A 866 -13.56 15.31 30.40
CA PRO A 866 -12.80 14.13 30.03
C PRO A 866 -13.58 13.10 29.24
N TYR A 867 -12.83 12.26 28.53
CA TYR A 867 -13.36 11.06 27.93
C TYR A 867 -12.68 9.83 28.49
N VAL A 868 -13.42 9.09 29.32
CA VAL A 868 -13.01 7.77 29.80
C VAL A 868 -13.58 6.73 28.84
N ARG A 869 -12.69 5.95 28.21
CA ARG A 869 -13.10 4.88 27.31
C ARG A 869 -13.80 3.77 28.12
N PRO A 870 -15.02 3.35 27.74
CA PRO A 870 -15.69 2.24 28.42
C PRO A 870 -14.88 0.95 28.30
N VAL A 871 -14.76 0.20 29.40
CA VAL A 871 -14.17 -1.15 29.41
C VAL A 871 -15.08 -2.08 28.60
N PRO A 872 -14.52 -2.98 27.76
CA PRO A 872 -15.32 -4.00 27.09
C PRO A 872 -16.10 -4.83 28.13
N LYS A 873 -17.42 -4.93 28.00
CA LYS A 873 -18.23 -5.75 28.92
C LYS A 873 -17.77 -7.21 28.86
N GLU A 874 -17.41 -7.77 30.00
CA GLU A 874 -17.23 -9.21 30.12
C GLU A 874 -18.58 -9.93 29.89
N PRO A 875 -18.59 -11.12 29.27
CA PRO A 875 -19.81 -11.91 29.19
C PRO A 875 -20.17 -12.40 30.59
N ASP A 876 -21.18 -11.79 31.21
CA ASP A 876 -21.67 -12.15 32.54
C ASP A 876 -21.90 -13.66 32.68
N ALA A 877 -21.12 -14.27 33.57
CA ALA A 877 -21.27 -15.63 34.02
C ALA A 877 -22.24 -15.68 35.21
N ASN A 878 -23.51 -15.28 35.00
CA ASN A 878 -24.63 -15.75 35.82
C ASN A 878 -25.96 -15.33 35.18
N GLY A 879 -26.81 -16.33 34.92
CA GLY A 879 -28.12 -16.14 34.33
C GLY A 879 -29.11 -15.56 35.33
N ASN A 880 -29.12 -14.23 35.51
CA ASN A 880 -30.26 -13.53 36.07
C ASN A 880 -30.62 -12.31 35.21
N SER A 881 -31.78 -12.43 34.58
CA SER A 881 -32.44 -11.43 33.76
C SER A 881 -33.05 -10.33 34.63
N GLN A 882 -32.46 -9.13 34.65
CA GLN A 882 -33.17 -7.94 35.16
C GLN A 882 -32.70 -6.58 34.60
N GLY A 883 -31.98 -6.54 33.47
CA GLY A 883 -31.58 -5.28 32.79
C GLY A 883 -32.32 -4.99 31.46
N SER A 884 -33.44 -5.66 31.21
CA SER A 884 -34.08 -5.74 29.87
C SER A 884 -35.14 -4.66 29.57
N GLU A 885 -35.19 -3.54 30.30
CA GLU A 885 -36.23 -2.51 30.04
C GLU A 885 -35.72 -1.23 29.38
N VAL A 886 -34.45 -0.82 29.57
CA VAL A 886 -33.96 0.44 28.94
C VAL A 886 -33.58 0.27 27.45
N LYS A 887 -33.44 -0.97 26.95
CA LYS A 887 -33.12 -1.24 25.53
C LYS A 887 -34.33 -1.34 24.59
N LYS A 888 -35.57 -1.27 25.11
CA LYS A 888 -36.78 -1.40 24.27
C LYS A 888 -37.28 -0.07 23.69
N THR A 889 -36.85 1.08 24.20
CA THR A 889 -37.38 2.40 23.78
C THR A 889 -36.67 3.02 22.58
N VAL A 890 -35.41 2.67 22.30
CA VAL A 890 -34.67 3.22 21.14
C VAL A 890 -35.01 2.48 19.83
N CYS A 891 -35.64 1.31 19.89
CA CYS A 891 -36.02 0.54 18.71
C CYS A 891 -37.43 0.88 18.16
N HIS A 892 -38.21 1.73 18.85
CA HIS A 892 -39.61 1.99 18.49
C HIS A 892 -39.93 3.37 17.90
N LYS A 893 -38.94 4.27 17.68
CA LYS A 893 -39.20 5.64 17.17
C LYS A 893 -38.67 5.93 15.76
N ARG A 894 -38.85 5.00 14.82
CA ARG A 894 -38.91 5.27 13.36
C ARG A 894 -39.95 4.38 12.65
N ALA A 895 -41.11 4.17 13.30
CA ALA A 895 -42.24 3.44 12.69
C ALA A 895 -43.60 4.12 12.90
N LEU A 896 -43.64 5.37 13.38
CA LEU A 896 -44.87 6.14 13.56
C LEU A 896 -44.61 7.59 13.13
N GLU A 897 -44.60 7.81 11.83
CA GLU A 897 -44.82 9.08 11.11
C GLU A 897 -45.03 8.67 9.64
N ASP A 898 -46.16 8.02 9.37
CA ASP A 898 -46.75 7.83 8.03
C ASP A 898 -48.24 7.52 8.27
N SER A 899 -48.90 8.49 8.90
CA SER A 899 -50.34 8.55 9.10
C SER A 899 -50.72 10.02 8.99
N ASP A 900 -50.57 10.57 7.80
CA ASP A 900 -51.52 11.55 7.29
C ASP A 900 -51.41 11.64 5.77
N GLY A 901 -52.57 11.66 5.13
CA GLY A 901 -52.77 11.43 3.72
C GLY A 901 -52.10 12.45 2.81
N SER A 902 -51.20 11.97 1.96
CA SER A 902 -51.00 12.49 0.62
C SER A 902 -50.48 11.35 -0.25
N ALA A 903 -51.40 10.70 -0.96
CA ALA A 903 -51.09 9.73 -1.98
C ALA A 903 -50.55 10.46 -3.21
N ASP A 904 -49.24 10.71 -3.25
CA ASP A 904 -48.43 10.74 -4.49
C ASP A 904 -47.04 11.31 -4.19
N THR A 905 -46.10 10.48 -3.72
CA THR A 905 -44.68 10.57 -4.12
C THR A 905 -43.84 9.45 -3.49
N LEU A 906 -43.22 8.60 -4.33
CA LEU A 906 -42.21 7.65 -3.88
C LEU A 906 -40.91 8.40 -3.51
N SER A 907 -40.31 8.09 -2.36
CA SER A 907 -38.98 8.58 -1.95
C SER A 907 -37.92 8.37 -3.05
N LYS A 908 -36.98 9.32 -3.19
CA LYS A 908 -35.90 9.31 -4.21
C LYS A 908 -35.13 7.99 -4.25
N ASN A 909 -34.97 7.28 -3.12
CA ASN A 909 -34.33 5.97 -3.07
C ASN A 909 -35.23 4.83 -3.57
N LYS A 910 -36.54 4.87 -3.29
CA LYS A 910 -37.51 3.91 -3.80
C LYS A 910 -37.72 4.09 -5.31
N GLN A 911 -37.74 5.33 -5.80
CA GLN A 911 -37.71 5.64 -7.25
C GLN A 911 -36.46 5.08 -7.93
N LYS A 912 -35.27 5.26 -7.33
CA LYS A 912 -34.00 4.72 -7.87
C LYS A 912 -33.93 3.19 -7.86
N LYS A 913 -34.65 2.53 -6.95
CA LYS A 913 -34.77 1.07 -6.87
C LYS A 913 -35.82 0.54 -7.86
N LYS A 914 -36.91 1.26 -8.12
CA LYS A 914 -37.93 0.95 -9.14
C LYS A 914 -37.43 1.21 -10.57
N SER A 915 -36.60 2.24 -10.79
CA SER A 915 -35.97 2.49 -12.10
C SER A 915 -34.92 1.43 -12.46
N ARG A 916 -34.27 0.83 -11.47
CA ARG A 916 -33.34 -0.30 -11.66
C ARG A 916 -34.03 -1.66 -11.82
N ASN A 917 -35.26 -1.80 -11.33
CA ASN A 917 -36.08 -2.99 -11.51
C ASN A 917 -37.57 -2.61 -11.50
N PRO A 918 -38.21 -2.44 -12.66
CA PRO A 918 -39.59 -1.98 -12.78
C PRO A 918 -40.61 -2.88 -12.07
N LYS A 919 -40.28 -4.17 -11.85
CA LYS A 919 -41.15 -5.17 -11.21
C LYS A 919 -41.02 -5.19 -9.68
N LYS A 920 -40.18 -4.34 -9.07
CA LYS A 920 -39.94 -4.35 -7.62
C LYS A 920 -41.11 -3.70 -6.88
N ASN A 921 -41.88 -4.52 -6.17
CA ASN A 921 -43.07 -4.12 -5.43
C ASN A 921 -42.72 -3.73 -3.98
N PHE A 922 -43.31 -2.64 -3.47
CA PHE A 922 -42.98 -2.07 -2.15
C PHE A 922 -44.12 -2.17 -1.14
N SER A 923 -45.17 -2.94 -1.44
CA SER A 923 -46.33 -3.13 -0.56
C SER A 923 -45.99 -3.95 0.70
N PRO A 924 -46.40 -3.51 1.91
CA PRO A 924 -46.05 -4.17 3.18
C PRO A 924 -46.62 -5.57 3.38
N GLU A 925 -47.72 -5.93 2.70
CA GLU A 925 -48.52 -7.13 2.97
C GLU A 925 -47.89 -8.46 2.49
N GLN A 926 -46.82 -8.43 1.69
CA GLN A 926 -46.28 -9.62 1.00
C GLN A 926 -44.89 -10.11 1.52
N LYS A 927 -44.46 -9.75 2.74
CA LYS A 927 -43.19 -10.26 3.31
C LYS A 927 -43.33 -11.74 3.79
N PRO A 928 -42.36 -12.63 3.50
CA PRO A 928 -42.43 -14.04 3.91
C PRO A 928 -42.33 -14.22 5.43
N LYS A 929 -43.16 -15.12 6.00
CA LYS A 929 -43.18 -15.49 7.43
C LYS A 929 -42.22 -16.65 7.70
N TYR A 930 -41.27 -16.48 8.64
CA TYR A 930 -40.33 -17.53 9.06
C TYR A 930 -40.83 -18.24 10.33
N ILE A 931 -40.55 -19.55 10.44
CA ILE A 931 -40.86 -20.35 11.63
C ILE A 931 -39.85 -20.03 12.73
N LYS A 932 -40.33 -19.78 13.96
CA LYS A 932 -39.51 -19.34 15.10
C LYS A 932 -39.01 -20.52 15.95
N CYS A 933 -37.86 -20.34 16.57
CA CYS A 933 -37.25 -21.23 17.56
C CYS A 933 -38.02 -21.14 18.88
N GLU A 934 -38.50 -22.27 19.39
CA GLU A 934 -39.31 -22.34 20.60
C GLU A 934 -38.59 -21.85 21.86
N GLN A 935 -37.25 -21.88 21.88
CA GLN A 935 -36.46 -21.47 23.06
C GLN A 935 -36.16 -19.97 23.16
N CYS A 936 -36.20 -19.22 22.05
CA CYS A 936 -35.79 -17.80 22.06
C CYS A 936 -36.48 -16.91 21.03
N GLY A 937 -37.40 -17.43 20.22
CA GLY A 937 -38.14 -16.65 19.22
C GLY A 937 -37.38 -16.31 17.94
N ASN A 938 -36.07 -16.58 17.87
CA ASN A 938 -35.25 -16.37 16.67
C ASN A 938 -35.63 -17.35 15.53
N PRO A 939 -35.40 -17.03 14.25
CA PRO A 939 -35.70 -17.95 13.15
C PRO A 939 -35.04 -19.32 13.33
N LYS A 940 -35.83 -20.37 13.12
CA LYS A 940 -35.41 -21.77 13.23
C LYS A 940 -34.52 -22.14 12.04
N GLY A 941 -33.44 -22.89 12.28
CA GLY A 941 -32.63 -23.43 11.19
C GLY A 941 -33.40 -24.51 10.43
N ASN A 942 -33.59 -24.34 9.12
CA ASN A 942 -34.46 -25.19 8.29
C ASN A 942 -34.10 -26.69 8.29
N LYS A 943 -32.88 -27.08 8.69
CA LYS A 943 -32.42 -28.49 8.77
C LYS A 943 -31.75 -28.84 10.10
N CYS A 944 -31.99 -28.04 11.14
CA CYS A 944 -31.41 -28.27 12.46
C CYS A 944 -31.95 -29.57 13.06
N VAL A 945 -31.08 -30.51 13.43
CA VAL A 945 -31.47 -31.79 14.06
C VAL A 945 -32.20 -31.61 15.39
N PHE A 946 -31.96 -30.49 16.07
CA PHE A 946 -32.65 -30.14 17.32
C PHE A 946 -33.86 -29.23 17.12
N ASN A 947 -34.19 -28.86 15.88
CA ASN A 947 -35.27 -27.92 15.57
C ASN A 947 -35.13 -26.54 16.23
N LEU A 948 -33.91 -26.12 16.58
CA LEU A 948 -33.60 -24.86 17.26
C LEU A 948 -32.87 -23.87 16.33
N CYS A 949 -32.78 -22.60 16.73
CA CYS A 949 -31.83 -21.65 16.14
C CYS A 949 -30.38 -22.05 16.46
N ARG A 950 -29.40 -21.49 15.75
CA ARG A 950 -27.98 -21.84 15.91
C ARG A 950 -27.47 -21.72 17.36
N GLY A 951 -27.87 -20.67 18.09
CA GLY A 951 -27.45 -20.43 19.47
C GLY A 951 -27.97 -21.49 20.44
N CYS A 952 -29.26 -21.78 20.40
CA CYS A 952 -29.91 -22.80 21.22
C CYS A 952 -29.43 -24.23 20.86
N CYS A 953 -29.26 -24.49 19.55
CA CYS A 953 -28.71 -25.74 19.02
C CYS A 953 -27.30 -26.01 19.57
N LYS A 954 -26.42 -25.01 19.63
CA LYS A 954 -25.06 -25.15 20.16
C LYS A 954 -25.04 -25.54 21.64
N LYS A 955 -25.90 -24.94 22.46
CA LYS A 955 -25.99 -25.27 23.90
C LYS A 955 -26.46 -26.71 24.11
N LYS A 956 -27.47 -27.16 23.35
CA LYS A 956 -28.00 -28.52 23.44
C LYS A 956 -27.01 -29.56 22.90
N ALA A 957 -26.43 -29.32 21.74
CA ALA A 957 -25.43 -30.19 21.11
C ALA A 957 -24.17 -30.39 21.97
N TYR A 958 -23.75 -29.35 22.71
CA TYR A 958 -22.64 -29.45 23.64
C TYR A 958 -22.98 -30.33 24.86
N LYS A 959 -24.16 -30.14 25.47
CA LYS A 959 -24.61 -30.95 26.62
C LYS A 959 -24.82 -32.41 26.25
N GLU A 960 -25.38 -32.69 25.08
CA GLU A 960 -25.71 -34.05 24.63
C GLU A 960 -24.56 -34.73 23.87
N VAL A 961 -23.40 -34.05 23.74
CA VAL A 961 -22.24 -34.52 22.96
C VAL A 961 -22.68 -35.02 21.59
N ALA A 962 -23.45 -34.19 20.89
CA ALA A 962 -24.14 -34.55 19.67
C ALA A 962 -23.74 -33.62 18.52
N ASP A 963 -23.84 -34.14 17.30
CA ASP A 963 -23.49 -33.40 16.09
C ASP A 963 -24.73 -32.79 15.45
N CYS A 964 -24.59 -31.59 14.89
CA CYS A 964 -25.64 -30.95 14.09
C CYS A 964 -25.03 -30.52 12.74
N PRO A 965 -25.27 -31.27 11.66
CA PRO A 965 -24.75 -30.95 10.33
C PRO A 965 -25.24 -29.59 9.83
N SER A 966 -26.51 -29.24 10.08
CA SER A 966 -27.11 -27.98 9.62
C SER A 966 -26.52 -26.73 10.25
N HIS A 967 -25.89 -26.81 11.44
CA HIS A 967 -25.21 -25.68 12.07
C HIS A 967 -23.69 -25.89 12.19
N GLY A 968 -23.15 -26.96 11.58
CA GLY A 968 -21.73 -27.29 11.60
C GLY A 968 -21.16 -27.64 12.97
N LEU A 969 -21.96 -28.20 13.88
CA LEU A 969 -21.54 -28.60 15.23
C LEU A 969 -21.10 -30.07 15.23
N ARG A 970 -19.89 -30.35 15.72
CA ARG A 970 -19.28 -31.70 15.71
C ARG A 970 -18.66 -32.06 17.07
N PHE A 971 -19.50 -32.13 18.11
CA PHE A 971 -19.05 -32.45 19.47
C PHE A 971 -18.82 -33.95 19.67
N LYS A 972 -19.67 -34.81 19.09
CA LYS A 972 -19.52 -36.27 19.11
C LYS A 972 -18.27 -36.70 18.36
N THR A 973 -18.11 -36.21 17.12
CA THR A 973 -16.95 -36.57 16.29
C THR A 973 -15.61 -36.19 16.95
N LYS A 974 -15.58 -35.07 17.68
CA LYS A 974 -14.36 -34.62 18.38
C LYS A 974 -14.05 -35.48 19.61
N ALA A 975 -15.08 -35.86 20.38
CA ALA A 975 -14.89 -36.72 21.54
C ALA A 975 -14.39 -38.12 21.14
N GLU A 976 -14.92 -38.68 20.04
CA GLU A 976 -14.47 -39.97 19.50
C GLU A 976 -13.03 -39.92 19.01
N LYS A 977 -12.61 -38.81 18.38
CA LYS A 977 -11.24 -38.65 17.91
C LYS A 977 -10.22 -38.53 19.04
N LEU A 978 -10.56 -37.83 20.12
CA LEU A 978 -9.70 -37.74 21.31
C LEU A 978 -9.50 -39.11 21.99
N LYS A 979 -10.55 -39.95 22.03
CA LYS A 979 -10.43 -41.32 22.53
C LYS A 979 -9.55 -42.21 21.63
N ALA A 980 -9.58 -42.00 20.33
CA ALA A 980 -8.71 -42.72 19.39
C ALA A 980 -7.23 -42.32 19.55
N ASP A 981 -6.97 -41.04 19.77
CA ASP A 981 -5.61 -40.52 19.97
C ASP A 981 -5.01 -40.98 21.33
N GLU A 982 -5.82 -41.12 22.39
CA GLU A 982 -5.38 -41.69 23.67
C GLU A 982 -5.02 -43.18 23.60
N ASN A 983 -5.72 -43.96 22.77
CA ASN A 983 -5.40 -45.38 22.57
C ASN A 983 -4.09 -45.56 21.79
N ASN A 984 -3.84 -44.72 20.78
CA ASN A 984 -2.57 -44.76 20.04
C ASN A 984 -1.34 -44.32 20.86
N GLY A 985 -1.54 -43.53 21.93
CA GLY A 985 -0.46 -43.11 22.83
C GLY A 985 0.06 -44.21 23.76
N LYS A 986 -0.72 -45.28 23.99
CA LYS A 986 -0.29 -46.40 24.83
C LYS A 986 0.63 -47.38 24.10
N ASP A 987 0.40 -47.60 22.81
CA ASP A 987 1.23 -48.50 21.97
C ASP A 987 2.64 -47.95 21.71
N ALA A 988 2.82 -46.62 21.75
CA ALA A 988 4.13 -45.97 21.59
C ALA A 988 5.04 -46.10 22.83
N SER A 989 4.49 -46.45 24.00
CA SER A 989 5.26 -46.56 25.25
C SER A 989 5.91 -47.92 25.48
N GLU A 990 5.55 -48.94 24.69
CA GLU A 990 6.17 -50.27 24.74
C GLU A 990 7.36 -50.41 23.77
N THR A 991 7.50 -49.52 22.77
CA THR A 991 8.55 -49.64 21.74
C THR A 991 9.89 -49.01 22.13
N GLU A 992 9.96 -48.18 23.18
CA GLU A 992 11.19 -47.46 23.58
C GLU A 992 12.02 -48.14 24.69
N ARG A 993 11.67 -49.35 25.14
CA ARG A 993 12.46 -50.10 26.15
C ARG A 993 13.48 -51.11 25.59
N SER A 994 13.77 -51.08 24.30
CA SER A 994 14.67 -52.07 23.69
C SER A 994 15.74 -51.46 22.77
N CYS A 995 16.59 -50.55 23.27
CA CYS A 995 17.94 -50.36 22.70
C CYS A 995 18.85 -49.44 23.55
N SER A 996 19.62 -50.05 24.44
CA SER A 996 20.91 -49.59 24.94
C SER A 996 21.52 -50.81 25.68
N SER A 997 22.70 -51.37 25.42
CA SER A 997 23.97 -50.93 24.82
C SER A 997 24.87 -52.20 24.63
N PRO A 998 26.19 -52.10 24.40
CA PRO A 998 26.96 -51.83 23.18
C PRO A 998 27.79 -53.08 22.72
N GLN A 999 28.60 -53.00 21.64
CA GLN A 999 29.93 -53.67 21.41
C GLN A 999 30.32 -53.65 19.88
N PRO A 1000 31.58 -53.90 19.43
CA PRO A 1000 32.84 -53.17 19.63
C PRO A 1000 33.67 -52.95 18.31
N VAL A 1001 34.84 -52.30 18.41
CA VAL A 1001 35.84 -51.97 17.34
C VAL A 1001 36.77 -53.19 17.04
N PRO A 1002 37.39 -53.33 15.83
CA PRO A 1002 37.59 -54.61 15.14
C PRO A 1002 38.96 -55.28 15.38
N LYS A 1003 39.09 -56.56 14.97
CA LYS A 1003 40.37 -57.27 14.81
C LYS A 1003 40.46 -57.98 13.45
N PRO A 1004 41.65 -58.02 12.82
CA PRO A 1004 41.97 -58.97 11.76
C PRO A 1004 42.59 -60.27 12.30
N SER A 1005 42.32 -61.35 11.56
CA SER A 1005 43.06 -62.61 11.36
C SER A 1005 44.04 -63.12 12.43
N THR A 1006 43.76 -64.33 12.96
CA THR A 1006 44.69 -65.48 12.89
C THR A 1006 43.99 -66.77 13.31
N GLU A 1007 44.41 -67.84 12.64
CA GLU A 1007 44.01 -69.23 12.81
C GLU A 1007 44.38 -69.84 14.18
N LEU A 1008 43.71 -70.96 14.45
CA LEU A 1008 44.14 -72.14 15.21
C LEU A 1008 44.15 -72.13 16.75
N GLN A 1009 43.43 -73.15 17.25
CA GLN A 1009 43.72 -73.98 18.45
C GLN A 1009 43.67 -73.32 19.83
N GLU A 1010 43.37 -73.98 20.94
CA GLU A 1010 42.62 -75.18 21.32
C GLU A 1010 42.51 -75.03 22.85
N GLN A 1011 41.45 -75.59 23.44
CA GLN A 1011 41.39 -76.10 24.81
C GLN A 1011 41.53 -75.17 26.05
N SER A 1012 40.42 -75.15 26.82
CA SER A 1012 40.35 -75.60 28.23
C SER A 1012 40.71 -74.65 29.39
N GLN A 1013 39.77 -74.62 30.36
CA GLN A 1013 39.88 -74.32 31.80
C GLN A 1013 40.11 -72.85 32.21
N ALA A 1014 39.14 -72.18 32.83
CA ALA A 1014 38.64 -72.30 34.21
C ALA A 1014 39.34 -71.32 35.18
N HIS A 1015 38.52 -70.73 36.05
CA HIS A 1015 38.82 -69.94 37.26
C HIS A 1015 38.97 -68.40 37.14
N LEU A 1016 37.90 -67.72 37.60
CA LEU A 1016 37.86 -66.62 38.59
C LEU A 1016 39.03 -66.66 39.61
N PRO A 1017 39.36 -65.60 40.41
CA PRO A 1017 38.58 -64.38 40.70
C PRO A 1017 39.39 -63.05 40.80
N LEU A 1018 38.69 -61.91 40.74
CA LEU A 1018 38.48 -60.96 41.84
C LEU A 1018 37.60 -59.79 41.38
#